data_AF-A0A914PFP7-F1
#
_entry.id   AF-A0A914PFP7-F1
#
_cell.length_a   1.000
_cell.length_b   1.000
_cell.length_c   1.000
_cell.angle_alpha   90.00
_cell.angle_beta   90.00
_cell.angle_gamma   90.00
#
_symmetry.space_group_name_H-M   'P 1'
#
loop_
_entity.id
_entity.type
_entity.pdbx_description
1 polymer ?
#
loop_
_entity_poly.entity_id
_entity_poly.type
_entity_poly.pdbx_seq_one_letter_code
_entity_poly.pdbx_strand_id
1 'polypeptide(L)'
;MNPRHSFRAEHEYTFDYNGQIASSMSNGEQYSASRFRALVKLNFLTDKTVIVRLENPQLGQWNEYLDTPQELHKFDKFERVTIKNEHLEKLNLPFQIRYSNGKINDVTFASEDITFSENIKRAIVNTLQVQLENPSEKEQHQQQRDSDSYGFRLNETTIEGDCESLYNVRKTNSESESVDSYNVSKSLDFSQCRYRPELRYNYFRFAEPKELMDRKNVDEKLAQKLIHSNPALDISSVYEFVLNGDRRQFIVKESKVLSRYTYEMLDGQRVRMDTYAIAKISLRNAERKDSSDSMPSTKSAESLVYSDKLDVLRERFIAEGDDTYLRQNPYMKMDNAVQIVSTIMKRLLESSTKQSVEGIDEHSTRYLTQLVSTLRLCSKTDIENIHSKVFENDEYDAKQKAFVQGILSDALAIAGTKHSIDHLFKKIQNGDISTIKAALTLPKLMNLRIVSSETVKNMENLCQESRIQESETLKRTCWLTYGSMVNALCKTENPLKHSDKYTNAVMNKYCDASTKSEITSNIIAFYNRVSTRKDKILVLKTIGNMGLDSTVSFLETIIRDWNVEKVIRITAIDALRQMRKEMPRKIQRILLPIFQDRREHPEIRMNALYQILHSRADRAVLEMIMTEMIREPNAHVKSFLNQLVYQMAEHANELYDRETATALRSMLKHFRLYSEEERTPLFSSKFYSSIVAVEHNQIHELASQLNFGVLFSNDSRLPKEIMATMNLLSNNRLIPNTYQFGMHQQNIEQFIERLFNAIESKDVDEILVRGRRSIAEESVNFLKGLYNRMKIASRRISSEQVAPLVLLYTRHQDMDTFFCLTDEESLPELLETFIVDGKVDVARFELNNYRFNWASASYGHEQQIKTPTITGLPLLTTIRIPTLTIVEGTVSSSFGEKQEENHVRSAKIHLKLEPKIATTVIVKMEVFSPLFTSGIKTFHSAQLRLPLNLVGKVHAPHWTPELEIHMPLEEVRILHLQTRPATFFRVWPSKSGVFVEATEKTLIVQGSTTPLKERRINYVDPFLGLNINVDSHWHASPLMSSEKMLGDWLLSGENAFELKVQPTADSSKILKLSLKATSKKSKEIPDIKISEFTSFYGQQTTEMLSHTHKDEKSLIREQMKLASGKLENFHHFVLKAEALQGTNPHVAKIDLTMLCDKRMVLCIARNTIDIDSEWTAKTAVELSMPENFN
;
A
#
# COMPACT_ATOMS: atom_id res chain seq x y z
N MET A 1 23.19 -58.24 -23.51
CA MET A 1 23.36 -56.77 -23.55
C MET A 1 24.15 -56.32 -22.31
N ASN A 2 24.86 -55.19 -22.30
CA ASN A 2 25.71 -54.70 -21.19
C ASN A 2 24.92 -53.75 -20.24
N PRO A 3 24.93 -53.90 -18.90
CA PRO A 3 24.19 -53.03 -17.96
C PRO A 3 24.60 -51.54 -18.00
N ARG A 4 25.61 -51.20 -18.81
CA ARG A 4 26.04 -49.83 -19.11
C ARG A 4 25.27 -49.13 -20.23
N HIS A 5 24.28 -49.76 -20.86
CA HIS A 5 23.56 -49.20 -22.02
C HIS A 5 22.07 -48.96 -21.78
N SER A 6 21.46 -49.61 -20.77
CA SER A 6 20.05 -49.42 -20.43
C SER A 6 19.78 -49.89 -19.01
N PHE A 7 18.76 -49.29 -18.38
CA PHE A 7 18.22 -49.77 -17.11
C PHE A 7 17.61 -51.17 -17.28
N ARG A 8 17.77 -52.04 -16.26
CA ARG A 8 17.30 -53.43 -16.28
C ARG A 8 16.62 -53.84 -15.01
N ALA A 9 15.62 -54.71 -15.13
CA ALA A 9 15.13 -55.48 -14.01
C ALA A 9 16.26 -56.24 -13.28
N GLU A 10 16.08 -56.48 -11.98
CA GLU A 10 17.01 -57.20 -11.09
C GLU A 10 18.39 -56.53 -10.95
N HIS A 11 18.46 -55.21 -11.18
CA HIS A 11 19.69 -54.44 -11.01
C HIS A 11 19.44 -53.24 -10.08
N GLU A 12 20.43 -52.98 -9.23
CA GLU A 12 20.52 -51.78 -8.41
C GLU A 12 21.54 -50.82 -9.03
N TYR A 13 21.14 -49.57 -9.21
CA TYR A 13 21.98 -48.49 -9.71
C TYR A 13 22.19 -47.47 -8.59
N THR A 14 23.44 -47.22 -8.21
CA THR A 14 23.75 -46.19 -7.20
C THR A 14 24.23 -44.92 -7.89
N PHE A 15 23.65 -43.79 -7.49
CA PHE A 15 24.03 -42.46 -7.95
C PHE A 15 24.55 -41.60 -6.79
N ASP A 16 25.49 -40.71 -7.07
CA ASP A 16 25.86 -39.61 -6.16
C ASP A 16 25.00 -38.38 -6.52
N TYR A 17 24.11 -37.98 -5.62
CA TYR A 17 23.25 -36.79 -5.78
C TYR A 17 23.81 -35.60 -5.01
N ASN A 18 23.80 -34.45 -5.67
CA ASN A 18 24.36 -33.21 -5.19
C ASN A 18 23.43 -32.03 -5.50
N GLY A 19 22.79 -31.47 -4.48
CA GLY A 19 21.99 -30.24 -4.56
C GLY A 19 22.70 -29.03 -3.94
N GLN A 20 22.61 -27.86 -4.56
CA GLN A 20 23.06 -26.59 -4.01
C GLN A 20 21.99 -25.53 -4.27
N ILE A 21 21.69 -24.70 -3.29
CA ILE A 21 20.87 -23.50 -3.51
C ILE A 21 21.54 -22.31 -2.85
N ALA A 22 21.69 -21.21 -3.58
CA ALA A 22 22.44 -20.03 -3.16
C ALA A 22 21.68 -18.76 -3.55
N SER A 23 21.50 -17.84 -2.59
CA SER A 23 20.78 -16.58 -2.77
C SER A 23 21.68 -15.39 -2.46
N SER A 24 21.61 -14.36 -3.30
CA SER A 24 22.26 -13.06 -3.11
C SER A 24 21.54 -11.96 -3.89
N MET A 25 22.10 -10.75 -3.88
CA MET A 25 21.68 -9.65 -4.73
C MET A 25 22.52 -9.66 -6.01
N SER A 26 22.04 -9.05 -7.09
CA SER A 26 22.86 -8.81 -8.28
C SER A 26 24.17 -8.12 -7.92
N ASN A 27 25.27 -8.62 -8.47
CA ASN A 27 26.64 -8.14 -8.21
C ASN A 27 27.09 -8.28 -6.74
N GLY A 28 26.30 -8.98 -5.91
CA GLY A 28 26.69 -9.38 -4.56
C GLY A 28 27.71 -10.50 -4.61
N GLU A 29 28.77 -10.34 -3.83
CA GLU A 29 29.85 -11.31 -3.68
C GLU A 29 29.56 -12.33 -2.58
N GLN A 30 28.73 -11.96 -1.61
CA GLN A 30 28.33 -12.80 -0.49
C GLN A 30 27.02 -13.53 -0.79
N TYR A 31 26.98 -14.83 -0.52
CA TYR A 31 25.82 -15.68 -0.76
C TYR A 31 25.43 -16.42 0.51
N SER A 32 24.13 -16.48 0.79
CA SER A 32 23.59 -17.50 1.69
C SER A 32 23.30 -18.74 0.86
N ALA A 33 24.01 -19.83 1.14
CA ALA A 33 23.91 -21.06 0.39
C ALA A 33 23.77 -22.29 1.29
N SER A 34 23.10 -23.32 0.75
CA SER A 34 23.02 -24.64 1.37
C SER A 34 23.44 -25.71 0.37
N ARG A 35 23.99 -26.81 0.90
CA ARG A 35 24.48 -27.94 0.13
C ARG A 35 23.86 -29.23 0.65
N PHE A 36 23.20 -29.98 -0.21
CA PHE A 36 22.65 -31.31 0.11
C PHE A 36 23.38 -32.39 -0.69
N ARG A 37 23.76 -33.47 -0.03
CA ARG A 37 24.41 -34.63 -0.66
C ARG A 37 23.76 -35.92 -0.18
N ALA A 38 23.53 -36.88 -1.07
CA ALA A 38 23.05 -38.21 -0.69
C ALA A 38 23.46 -39.25 -1.74
N LEU A 39 23.51 -40.52 -1.35
CA LEU A 39 23.56 -41.64 -2.29
C LEU A 39 22.12 -42.04 -2.63
N VAL A 40 21.83 -42.18 -3.93
CA VAL A 40 20.50 -42.53 -4.42
C VAL A 40 20.59 -43.91 -5.05
N LYS A 41 19.93 -44.90 -4.43
CA LYS A 41 19.89 -46.28 -4.94
C LYS A 41 18.57 -46.51 -5.66
N LEU A 42 18.65 -46.91 -6.92
CA LEU A 42 17.51 -47.26 -7.77
C LEU A 42 17.52 -48.78 -7.99
N ASN A 43 16.61 -49.48 -7.33
CA ASN A 43 16.41 -50.91 -7.50
C ASN A 43 15.25 -51.17 -8.47
N PHE A 44 15.56 -51.68 -9.66
CA PHE A 44 14.57 -52.00 -10.69
C PHE A 44 13.98 -53.39 -10.43
N LEU A 45 12.78 -53.44 -9.88
CA LEU A 45 12.05 -54.71 -9.66
C LEU A 45 11.55 -55.31 -10.98
N THR A 46 11.17 -54.43 -11.91
CA THR A 46 10.78 -54.75 -13.29
C THR A 46 11.36 -53.66 -14.19
N ASP A 47 11.20 -53.79 -15.50
CA ASP A 47 11.66 -52.77 -16.46
C ASP A 47 10.96 -51.40 -16.31
N LYS A 48 9.88 -51.33 -15.50
CA LYS A 48 9.11 -50.08 -15.28
C LYS A 48 9.00 -49.66 -13.82
N THR A 49 9.14 -50.59 -12.88
CA THR A 49 8.89 -50.33 -11.46
C THR A 49 10.21 -50.28 -10.71
N VAL A 50 10.48 -49.15 -10.07
CA VAL A 50 11.75 -48.88 -9.40
C VAL A 50 11.50 -48.48 -7.96
N ILE A 51 12.17 -49.14 -7.02
CA ILE A 51 12.25 -48.69 -5.63
C ILE A 51 13.49 -47.82 -5.49
N VAL A 52 13.31 -46.63 -4.92
CA VAL A 52 14.36 -45.64 -4.71
C VAL A 52 14.60 -45.47 -3.21
N ARG A 53 15.88 -45.44 -2.81
CA ARG A 53 16.31 -45.17 -1.42
C ARG A 53 17.40 -44.11 -1.39
N LEU A 54 17.33 -43.26 -0.37
CA LEU A 54 18.39 -42.31 -0.05
C LEU A 54 19.23 -42.87 1.09
N GLU A 55 20.56 -42.86 0.93
CA GLU A 55 21.50 -43.25 1.95
C GLU A 55 22.45 -42.10 2.27
N ASN A 56 22.79 -41.95 3.54
CA ASN A 56 23.72 -40.95 4.07
C ASN A 56 23.43 -39.51 3.60
N PRO A 57 22.20 -38.99 3.77
CA PRO A 57 21.92 -37.59 3.43
C PRO A 57 22.69 -36.65 4.37
N GLN A 58 23.37 -35.67 3.77
CA GLN A 58 24.21 -34.69 4.44
C GLN A 58 23.79 -33.28 4.04
N LEU A 59 23.83 -32.36 4.99
CA LEU A 59 23.51 -30.94 4.79
C LEU A 59 24.69 -30.06 5.21
N GLY A 60 25.00 -29.07 4.38
CA GLY A 60 25.99 -28.04 4.65
C GLY A 60 25.40 -26.64 4.53
N GLN A 61 25.91 -25.70 5.32
CA GLN A 61 25.57 -24.28 5.28
C GLN A 61 26.77 -23.43 4.84
N TRP A 62 26.47 -22.29 4.23
CA TRP A 62 27.44 -21.27 3.86
C TRP A 62 26.75 -19.90 3.89
N ASN A 63 27.42 -18.91 4.48
CA ASN A 63 26.93 -17.52 4.46
C ASN A 63 28.14 -16.58 4.37
N GLU A 64 28.83 -16.65 3.22
CA GLU A 64 30.09 -15.96 2.94
C GLU A 64 30.25 -15.72 1.43
N TYR A 65 31.40 -15.19 1.06
CA TYR A 65 31.83 -15.01 -0.32
C TYR A 65 31.72 -16.30 -1.14
N LEU A 66 31.20 -16.22 -2.38
CA LEU A 66 31.10 -17.37 -3.28
C LEU A 66 31.35 -16.93 -4.74
N ASP A 67 32.51 -17.30 -5.30
CA ASP A 67 32.96 -16.88 -6.64
C ASP A 67 31.99 -17.25 -7.77
N THR A 68 31.55 -18.51 -7.81
CA THR A 68 30.76 -19.08 -8.90
C THR A 68 29.48 -19.73 -8.35
N PRO A 69 28.44 -18.95 -8.01
CA PRO A 69 27.19 -19.48 -7.44
C PRO A 69 26.40 -20.36 -8.43
N GLN A 70 26.68 -20.22 -9.72
CA GLN A 70 26.12 -21.01 -10.83
C GLN A 70 26.81 -22.38 -10.99
N GLU A 71 27.86 -22.64 -10.21
CA GLU A 71 28.59 -23.89 -10.21
C GLU A 71 28.45 -24.63 -8.89
N LEU A 72 28.62 -25.94 -8.98
CA LEU A 72 28.51 -26.84 -7.84
C LEU A 72 29.84 -26.86 -7.07
N HIS A 73 29.86 -26.33 -5.85
CA HIS A 73 31.06 -26.33 -5.01
C HIS A 73 31.24 -27.65 -4.24
N LYS A 74 32.49 -27.94 -3.88
CA LYS A 74 32.85 -29.10 -3.04
C LYS A 74 32.18 -28.98 -1.67
N PHE A 75 31.64 -30.09 -1.16
CA PHE A 75 30.93 -30.12 0.11
C PHE A 75 31.79 -29.69 1.30
N ASP A 76 33.10 -29.95 1.27
CA ASP A 76 34.02 -29.61 2.37
C ASP A 76 34.21 -28.10 2.57
N LYS A 77 33.81 -27.26 1.59
CA LYS A 77 33.74 -25.81 1.79
C LYS A 77 32.61 -25.44 2.75
N PHE A 78 31.54 -26.23 2.84
CA PHE A 78 30.36 -25.90 3.64
C PHE A 78 30.49 -26.40 5.07
N GLU A 79 30.03 -25.61 6.03
CA GLU A 79 29.94 -26.04 7.43
C GLU A 79 28.83 -27.09 7.57
N ARG A 80 29.14 -28.23 8.19
CA ARG A 80 28.17 -29.33 8.34
C ARG A 80 27.06 -28.96 9.31
N VAL A 81 25.82 -29.16 8.88
CA VAL A 81 24.62 -28.99 9.71
C VAL A 81 24.11 -30.35 10.16
N THR A 82 23.84 -30.49 11.46
CA THR A 82 23.26 -31.73 12.00
C THR A 82 21.77 -31.80 11.66
N ILE A 83 21.39 -32.79 10.85
CA ILE A 83 19.99 -33.07 10.55
C ILE A 83 19.37 -33.80 11.75
N LYS A 84 18.19 -33.36 12.21
CA LYS A 84 17.45 -34.04 13.28
C LYS A 84 17.11 -35.47 12.88
N ASN A 85 17.23 -36.42 13.81
CA ASN A 85 16.93 -37.84 13.55
C ASN A 85 15.53 -38.06 12.96
N GLU A 86 14.52 -37.36 13.47
CA GLU A 86 13.15 -37.43 12.95
C GLU A 86 13.05 -37.06 11.47
N HIS A 87 13.82 -36.06 11.01
CA HIS A 87 13.85 -35.67 9.60
C HIS A 87 14.70 -36.64 8.76
N LEU A 88 15.77 -37.16 9.34
CA LEU A 88 16.67 -38.13 8.71
C LEU A 88 15.92 -39.44 8.40
N GLU A 89 15.13 -39.93 9.34
CA GLU A 89 14.28 -41.11 9.18
C GLU A 89 13.34 -40.96 7.99
N LYS A 90 12.67 -39.81 7.86
CA LYS A 90 11.74 -39.55 6.73
C LYS A 90 12.46 -39.50 5.39
N LEU A 91 13.63 -38.86 5.31
CA LEU A 91 14.45 -38.83 4.09
C LEU A 91 14.92 -40.23 3.66
N ASN A 92 15.23 -41.11 4.62
CA ASN A 92 15.71 -42.47 4.36
C ASN A 92 14.59 -43.46 3.97
N LEU A 93 13.31 -43.09 4.14
CA LEU A 93 12.19 -43.95 3.74
C LEU A 93 12.24 -44.26 2.23
N PRO A 94 12.08 -45.54 1.82
CA PRO A 94 11.99 -45.89 0.41
C PRO A 94 10.73 -45.30 -0.23
N PHE A 95 10.80 -45.07 -1.53
CA PHE A 95 9.66 -44.69 -2.36
C PHE A 95 9.73 -45.37 -3.72
N GLN A 96 8.60 -45.51 -4.40
CA GLN A 96 8.50 -46.19 -5.68
C GLN A 96 8.24 -45.17 -6.79
N ILE A 97 8.88 -45.36 -7.95
CA ILE A 97 8.58 -44.63 -9.17
C ILE A 97 8.22 -45.60 -10.30
N ARG A 98 7.34 -45.17 -11.19
CA ARG A 98 7.09 -45.85 -12.46
C ARG A 98 7.84 -45.14 -13.59
N TYR A 99 8.96 -45.70 -14.01
CA TYR A 99 9.88 -45.15 -15.00
C TYR A 99 9.77 -45.88 -16.33
N SER A 100 9.49 -45.18 -17.44
CA SER A 100 9.41 -45.81 -18.77
C SER A 100 9.87 -44.84 -19.86
N ASN A 101 10.77 -45.28 -20.74
CA ASN A 101 11.31 -44.50 -21.86
C ASN A 101 11.77 -43.09 -21.42
N GLY A 102 12.45 -43.01 -20.27
CA GLY A 102 12.96 -41.74 -19.76
C GLY A 102 11.93 -40.83 -19.08
N LYS A 103 10.66 -41.24 -19.01
CA LYS A 103 9.57 -40.53 -18.32
C LYS A 103 9.26 -41.14 -16.95
N ILE A 104 9.06 -40.30 -15.95
CA ILE A 104 8.46 -40.70 -14.67
C ILE A 104 6.95 -40.47 -14.78
N ASN A 105 6.17 -41.54 -14.70
CA ASN A 105 4.72 -41.46 -14.85
C ASN A 105 4.02 -41.09 -13.54
N ASP A 106 4.49 -41.64 -12.42
CA ASP A 106 3.99 -41.40 -11.09
C ASP A 106 5.03 -41.77 -10.03
N VAL A 107 4.81 -41.23 -8.83
CA VAL A 107 5.61 -41.47 -7.64
C VAL A 107 4.68 -41.93 -6.52
N THR A 108 5.09 -42.97 -5.80
CA THR A 108 4.36 -43.54 -4.67
C THR A 108 5.25 -43.52 -3.43
N PHE A 109 4.80 -42.85 -2.37
CA PHE A 109 5.55 -42.69 -1.12
C PHE A 109 5.06 -43.65 -0.03
N ALA A 110 5.90 -43.87 0.98
CA ALA A 110 5.49 -44.54 2.20
C ALA A 110 4.40 -43.73 2.94
N SER A 111 3.42 -44.39 3.57
CA SER A 111 2.29 -43.75 4.26
C SER A 111 2.74 -42.81 5.37
N GLU A 112 3.85 -43.13 6.02
CA GLU A 112 4.45 -42.35 7.12
C GLU A 112 5.39 -41.22 6.64
N ASP A 113 5.64 -41.10 5.34
CA ASP A 113 6.45 -40.00 4.79
C ASP A 113 5.69 -38.66 4.87
N ILE A 114 6.44 -37.57 4.81
CA ILE A 114 5.91 -36.21 5.00
C ILE A 114 6.37 -35.27 3.89
N THR A 115 5.55 -34.28 3.56
CA THR A 115 5.62 -33.57 2.27
C THR A 115 6.96 -32.88 1.96
N PHE A 116 7.72 -32.39 2.95
CA PHE A 116 9.07 -31.84 2.68
C PHE A 116 10.03 -32.90 2.11
N SER A 117 10.00 -34.12 2.67
CA SER A 117 10.84 -35.25 2.28
C SER A 117 10.38 -35.78 0.93
N GLU A 118 9.06 -35.91 0.73
CA GLU A 118 8.48 -36.27 -0.56
C GLU A 118 8.89 -35.29 -1.66
N ASN A 119 8.87 -33.97 -1.41
CA ASN A 119 9.27 -32.98 -2.41
C ASN A 119 10.78 -32.99 -2.72
N ILE A 120 11.65 -33.24 -1.73
CA ILE A 120 13.08 -33.48 -1.97
C ILE A 120 13.28 -34.76 -2.82
N LYS A 121 12.53 -35.83 -2.53
CA LYS A 121 12.56 -37.08 -3.30
C LYS A 121 12.08 -36.87 -4.74
N ARG A 122 10.98 -36.12 -4.96
CA ARG A 122 10.50 -35.70 -6.29
C ARG A 122 11.59 -34.95 -7.04
N ALA A 123 12.27 -34.01 -6.39
CA ALA A 123 13.33 -33.22 -6.99
C ALA A 123 14.53 -34.07 -7.43
N ILE A 124 14.93 -35.04 -6.60
CA ILE A 124 16.00 -35.98 -6.93
C ILE A 124 15.63 -36.78 -8.18
N VAL A 125 14.45 -37.42 -8.23
CA VAL A 125 14.09 -38.24 -9.40
C VAL A 125 13.76 -37.39 -10.64
N ASN A 126 13.31 -36.14 -10.47
CA ASN A 126 13.11 -35.19 -11.59
C ASN A 126 14.41 -34.99 -12.40
N THR A 127 15.59 -35.12 -11.79
CA THR A 127 16.87 -35.05 -12.51
C THR A 127 17.14 -36.22 -13.47
N LEU A 128 16.37 -37.31 -13.39
CA LEU A 128 16.47 -38.49 -14.25
C LEU A 128 15.48 -38.47 -15.43
N GLN A 129 14.59 -37.47 -15.50
CA GLN A 129 13.54 -37.41 -16.51
C GLN A 129 14.03 -36.73 -17.79
N VAL A 130 14.13 -37.51 -18.87
CA VAL A 130 14.60 -37.09 -20.20
C VAL A 130 13.93 -37.95 -21.25
N GLN A 131 13.16 -37.35 -22.17
CA GLN A 131 12.45 -38.09 -23.22
C GLN A 131 13.07 -37.82 -24.58
N LEU A 132 13.52 -38.88 -25.28
CA LEU A 132 14.11 -38.78 -26.62
C LEU A 132 13.14 -39.16 -27.75
N GLU A 133 12.00 -39.78 -27.42
CA GLU A 133 10.96 -40.14 -28.38
C GLU A 133 9.96 -38.98 -28.53
N ASN A 134 9.78 -38.48 -29.75
CA ASN A 134 8.77 -37.45 -30.02
C ASN A 134 7.41 -38.13 -30.33
N PRO A 135 6.34 -37.89 -29.55
CA PRO A 135 5.02 -38.47 -29.84
C PRO A 135 4.43 -38.02 -31.20
N SER A 136 4.94 -36.93 -31.79
CA SER A 136 4.51 -36.39 -33.09
C SER A 136 5.23 -37.01 -34.30
N GLU A 137 5.98 -38.11 -34.11
CA GLU A 137 6.75 -38.82 -35.16
C GLU A 137 5.94 -39.33 -36.36
N LYS A 138 4.60 -39.21 -36.37
CA LYS A 138 3.79 -39.59 -37.54
C LYS A 138 3.87 -38.62 -38.73
N GLU A 139 4.37 -37.40 -38.58
CA GLU A 139 4.35 -36.39 -39.67
C GLU A 139 5.73 -35.85 -40.14
N GLN A 140 6.85 -36.21 -39.50
CA GLN A 140 8.19 -35.71 -39.89
C GLN A 140 9.11 -36.77 -40.51
N HIS A 141 8.54 -37.82 -41.10
CA HIS A 141 9.32 -38.73 -41.94
C HIS A 141 9.56 -38.11 -43.31
N GLN A 142 10.68 -37.38 -43.48
CA GLN A 142 11.50 -37.46 -44.72
C GLN A 142 12.84 -36.70 -44.77
N GLN A 143 13.30 -35.94 -43.76
CA GLN A 143 14.56 -35.16 -43.91
C GLN A 143 15.63 -35.24 -42.80
N GLN A 144 15.46 -36.02 -41.72
CA GLN A 144 16.45 -36.04 -40.61
C GLN A 144 16.89 -37.46 -40.20
N ARG A 145 17.36 -38.28 -41.15
CA ARG A 145 17.99 -39.57 -40.81
C ARG A 145 19.50 -39.52 -40.56
N ASP A 146 20.20 -38.44 -40.92
CA ASP A 146 21.67 -38.35 -40.83
C ASP A 146 22.22 -37.12 -40.07
N SER A 147 21.40 -36.38 -39.31
CA SER A 147 21.92 -35.27 -38.50
C SER A 147 22.32 -35.74 -37.10
N ASP A 148 23.60 -35.56 -36.74
CA ASP A 148 24.15 -35.80 -35.40
C ASP A 148 23.54 -34.86 -34.33
N SER A 149 22.77 -33.84 -34.74
CA SER A 149 22.04 -32.95 -33.84
C SER A 149 20.61 -32.67 -34.29
N TYR A 150 19.66 -32.66 -33.35
CA TYR A 150 18.26 -32.33 -33.60
C TYR A 150 17.60 -31.71 -32.37
N GLY A 151 16.55 -30.92 -32.57
CA GLY A 151 15.79 -30.31 -31.48
C GLY A 151 14.29 -30.38 -31.71
N PHE A 152 13.53 -30.43 -30.62
CA PHE A 152 12.07 -30.58 -30.64
C PHE A 152 11.45 -29.99 -29.37
N ARG A 153 10.13 -29.79 -29.39
CA ARG A 153 9.37 -29.31 -28.23
C ARG A 153 8.37 -30.38 -27.79
N LEU A 154 8.15 -30.48 -26.48
CA LEU A 154 7.09 -31.32 -25.92
C LEU A 154 6.54 -30.73 -24.63
N ASN A 155 5.28 -31.02 -24.32
CA ASN A 155 4.70 -30.70 -23.02
C ASN A 155 5.10 -31.76 -22.01
N GLU A 156 5.71 -31.32 -20.91
CA GLU A 156 6.28 -32.21 -19.91
C GLU A 156 5.91 -31.77 -18.50
N THR A 157 5.54 -32.76 -17.69
CA THR A 157 5.30 -32.57 -16.26
C THR A 157 6.61 -32.72 -15.50
N THR A 158 7.03 -31.64 -14.85
CA THR A 158 8.23 -31.55 -14.01
C THR A 158 7.84 -31.19 -12.58
N ILE A 159 8.81 -31.18 -11.65
CA ILE A 159 8.55 -30.67 -10.30
C ILE A 159 8.04 -29.22 -10.27
N GLU A 160 8.43 -28.40 -11.26
CA GLU A 160 8.09 -26.97 -11.34
C GLU A 160 6.76 -26.70 -12.07
N GLY A 161 6.09 -27.73 -12.60
CA GLY A 161 4.80 -27.62 -13.27
C GLY A 161 4.68 -28.45 -14.56
N ASP A 162 3.56 -28.29 -15.25
CA ASP A 162 3.29 -28.85 -16.58
C ASP A 162 3.51 -27.77 -17.64
N CYS A 163 4.67 -27.82 -18.29
CA CYS A 163 5.17 -26.75 -19.17
C CYS A 163 5.73 -27.30 -20.48
N GLU A 164 5.75 -26.46 -21.52
CA GLU A 164 6.47 -26.77 -22.75
C GLU A 164 7.99 -26.80 -22.49
N SER A 165 8.64 -27.84 -22.97
CA SER A 165 10.09 -28.06 -22.85
C SER A 165 10.73 -28.09 -24.24
N LEU A 166 11.84 -27.37 -24.42
CA LEU A 166 12.64 -27.38 -25.64
C LEU A 166 13.85 -28.30 -25.45
N TYR A 167 13.99 -29.30 -26.30
CA TYR A 167 15.08 -30.27 -26.31
C TYR A 167 16.05 -29.99 -27.45
N ASN A 168 17.34 -30.19 -27.18
CA ASN A 168 18.43 -30.20 -28.14
C ASN A 168 19.32 -31.42 -27.85
N VAL A 169 19.34 -32.37 -28.78
CA VAL A 169 20.03 -33.65 -28.65
C VAL A 169 21.22 -33.67 -29.61
N ARG A 170 22.41 -34.00 -29.12
CA ARG A 170 23.64 -34.13 -29.89
C ARG A 170 24.30 -35.48 -29.63
N LYS A 171 24.59 -36.23 -30.68
CA LYS A 171 25.39 -37.46 -30.59
C LYS A 171 26.87 -37.10 -30.41
N THR A 172 27.54 -37.74 -29.47
CA THR A 172 28.97 -37.57 -29.20
C THR A 172 29.68 -38.87 -29.56
N ASN A 173 30.45 -38.88 -30.64
CA ASN A 173 31.26 -40.03 -31.02
C ASN A 173 32.58 -39.95 -30.25
N SER A 174 32.77 -40.78 -29.23
CA SER A 174 34.11 -40.99 -28.64
C SER A 174 34.78 -42.17 -29.35
N GLU A 175 35.90 -41.95 -30.02
CA GLU A 175 36.69 -42.98 -30.73
C GLU A 175 37.19 -44.13 -29.81
N SER A 176 36.98 -44.02 -28.50
CA SER A 176 37.48 -44.92 -27.45
C SER A 176 36.39 -45.69 -26.67
N GLU A 177 35.10 -45.41 -26.84
CA GLU A 177 34.01 -46.18 -26.20
C GLU A 177 33.16 -46.91 -27.27
N SER A 178 32.91 -48.21 -27.10
CA SER A 178 32.14 -49.05 -28.03
C SER A 178 30.62 -48.78 -28.03
N VAL A 179 30.21 -47.59 -27.58
CA VAL A 179 28.85 -47.25 -27.16
C VAL A 179 28.53 -45.83 -27.60
N ASP A 180 27.36 -45.64 -28.20
CA ASP A 180 26.85 -44.32 -28.52
C ASP A 180 26.61 -43.50 -27.23
N SER A 181 27.07 -42.25 -27.23
CA SER A 181 26.87 -41.29 -26.15
C SER A 181 26.10 -40.08 -26.68
N TYR A 182 25.16 -39.55 -25.89
CA TYR A 182 24.36 -38.38 -26.26
C TYR A 182 24.46 -37.30 -25.20
N ASN A 183 24.69 -36.07 -25.67
CA ASN A 183 24.56 -34.86 -24.87
C ASN A 183 23.19 -34.23 -25.18
N VAL A 184 22.37 -34.06 -24.15
CA VAL A 184 21.02 -33.53 -24.28
C VAL A 184 20.88 -32.29 -23.42
N SER A 185 20.44 -31.19 -24.02
CA SER A 185 20.06 -29.99 -23.29
C SER A 185 18.54 -29.82 -23.37
N LYS A 186 17.92 -29.54 -22.23
CA LYS A 186 16.48 -29.29 -22.10
C LYS A 186 16.27 -27.96 -21.37
N SER A 187 15.42 -27.09 -21.89
CA SER A 187 14.99 -25.86 -21.21
C SER A 187 13.48 -25.79 -21.08
N LEU A 188 12.99 -25.22 -19.98
CA LEU A 188 11.56 -25.04 -19.72
C LEU A 188 11.11 -23.64 -20.16
N ASP A 189 9.99 -23.55 -20.89
CA ASP A 189 9.33 -22.27 -21.20
C ASP A 189 8.21 -21.98 -20.19
N PHE A 190 8.53 -21.18 -19.17
CA PHE A 190 7.57 -20.80 -18.13
C PHE A 190 6.45 -19.87 -18.61
N SER A 191 6.56 -19.30 -19.81
CA SER A 191 5.50 -18.51 -20.45
C SER A 191 4.40 -19.38 -21.09
N GLN A 192 4.65 -20.69 -21.22
CA GLN A 192 3.79 -21.71 -21.83
C GLN A 192 3.57 -22.89 -20.87
N CYS A 193 3.15 -22.59 -19.64
CA CYS A 193 2.73 -23.62 -18.68
C CYS A 193 1.21 -23.74 -18.61
N ARG A 194 0.71 -24.98 -18.61
CA ARG A 194 -0.69 -25.28 -18.28
C ARG A 194 -0.95 -25.13 -16.78
N TYR A 195 0.06 -25.45 -15.98
CA TYR A 195 -0.05 -25.55 -14.53
C TYR A 195 1.30 -25.28 -13.86
N ARG A 196 1.32 -24.49 -12.77
CA ARG A 196 2.52 -24.19 -11.97
C ARG A 196 2.16 -24.10 -10.49
N PRO A 197 2.73 -24.94 -9.60
CA PRO A 197 2.34 -25.00 -8.18
C PRO A 197 2.86 -23.77 -7.40
N GLU A 198 2.27 -22.60 -7.66
CA GLU A 198 2.59 -21.32 -7.03
C GLU A 198 1.48 -20.87 -6.08
N LEU A 199 1.87 -20.17 -5.02
CA LEU A 199 0.96 -19.59 -4.03
C LEU A 199 1.16 -18.09 -3.98
N ARG A 200 0.08 -17.30 -4.06
CA ARG A 200 0.16 -15.83 -4.13
C ARG A 200 -0.83 -15.17 -3.17
N TYR A 201 -0.35 -14.37 -2.21
CA TYR A 201 -1.20 -13.59 -1.30
C TYR A 201 -1.12 -12.10 -1.62
N ASN A 202 -2.27 -11.43 -1.70
CA ASN A 202 -2.45 -9.97 -1.89
C ASN A 202 -1.68 -9.37 -3.09
N TYR A 203 -1.21 -10.20 -4.03
CA TYR A 203 -0.32 -9.81 -5.12
C TYR A 203 -1.00 -8.96 -6.22
N PHE A 204 -2.30 -9.17 -6.43
CA PHE A 204 -3.10 -8.49 -7.47
C PHE A 204 -4.22 -7.61 -6.91
N ARG A 205 -4.40 -7.67 -5.59
CA ARG A 205 -5.52 -6.99 -4.95
C ARG A 205 -5.25 -5.48 -5.01
N PHE A 206 -6.03 -4.77 -5.81
CA PHE A 206 -5.95 -3.32 -6.06
C PHE A 206 -4.81 -2.81 -6.96
N ALA A 207 -4.03 -3.70 -7.59
CA ALA A 207 -2.89 -3.32 -8.44
C ALA A 207 -3.14 -3.70 -9.91
N GLU A 208 -2.87 -2.77 -10.83
CA GLU A 208 -3.10 -2.95 -12.27
C GLU A 208 -1.77 -3.05 -13.04
N PRO A 209 -1.52 -4.11 -13.81
CA PRO A 209 -0.37 -4.20 -14.71
C PRO A 209 -0.33 -3.08 -15.74
N LYS A 210 0.78 -2.35 -15.83
CA LYS A 210 1.01 -1.28 -16.81
C LYS A 210 0.92 -1.78 -18.25
N GLU A 211 1.35 -3.02 -18.52
CA GLU A 211 1.29 -3.63 -19.86
C GLU A 211 -0.15 -3.85 -20.37
N LEU A 212 -1.12 -4.07 -19.46
CA LEU A 212 -2.54 -4.05 -19.82
C LEU A 212 -3.00 -2.65 -20.18
N MET A 213 -2.36 -1.65 -19.59
CA MET A 213 -2.55 -0.25 -19.93
C MET A 213 -1.79 0.15 -21.18
N ASP A 214 -1.10 -0.72 -21.95
CA ASP A 214 -0.38 -0.30 -23.17
C ASP A 214 -0.97 -0.90 -24.47
N ARG A 215 -1.89 -1.87 -24.38
CA ARG A 215 -2.37 -2.67 -25.52
C ARG A 215 -3.83 -2.38 -25.90
N LYS A 216 -4.05 -2.13 -27.21
CA LYS A 216 -5.34 -1.72 -27.81
C LYS A 216 -6.49 -2.73 -27.74
N ASN A 217 -6.20 -4.03 -27.74
CA ASN A 217 -7.19 -5.11 -27.78
C ASN A 217 -6.64 -6.29 -26.99
N VAL A 218 -6.76 -6.21 -25.66
CA VAL A 218 -6.43 -7.35 -24.81
C VAL A 218 -7.66 -8.24 -24.75
N ASP A 219 -7.65 -9.35 -25.50
CA ASP A 219 -8.58 -10.47 -25.28
C ASP A 219 -8.52 -10.88 -23.81
N GLU A 220 -9.65 -11.23 -23.22
CA GLU A 220 -9.77 -11.79 -21.87
C GLU A 220 -8.71 -12.87 -21.57
N LYS A 221 -8.36 -13.72 -22.54
CA LYS A 221 -7.27 -14.72 -22.42
C LYS A 221 -5.89 -14.10 -22.29
N LEU A 222 -5.60 -13.05 -23.04
CA LEU A 222 -4.32 -12.32 -22.97
C LEU A 222 -4.25 -11.45 -21.71
N ALA A 223 -5.39 -10.90 -21.28
CA ALA A 223 -5.51 -10.14 -20.05
C ALA A 223 -5.25 -11.04 -18.86
N GLN A 224 -5.88 -12.21 -18.85
CA GLN A 224 -5.57 -13.27 -17.91
C GLN A 224 -4.10 -13.67 -18.02
N LYS A 225 -3.52 -13.86 -19.21
CA LYS A 225 -2.10 -14.21 -19.33
C LYS A 225 -1.16 -13.17 -18.70
N LEU A 226 -1.44 -11.87 -18.86
CA LEU A 226 -0.64 -10.76 -18.30
C LEU A 226 -0.89 -10.55 -16.80
N ILE A 227 -2.12 -10.76 -16.33
CA ILE A 227 -2.46 -10.80 -14.90
C ILE A 227 -1.72 -11.99 -14.25
N HIS A 228 -1.76 -13.17 -14.85
CA HIS A 228 -1.16 -14.35 -14.24
C HIS A 228 0.37 -14.48 -14.47
N SER A 229 0.96 -13.80 -15.46
CA SER A 229 2.41 -13.69 -15.60
C SER A 229 2.98 -12.94 -14.39
N ASN A 230 4.11 -13.41 -13.88
CA ASN A 230 4.76 -12.82 -12.73
C ASN A 230 5.90 -11.91 -13.20
N PRO A 231 5.67 -10.64 -13.57
CA PRO A 231 6.74 -9.79 -14.08
C PRO A 231 7.82 -9.55 -13.03
N ALA A 232 7.55 -9.75 -11.74
CA ALA A 232 8.54 -9.53 -10.69
C ALA A 232 9.43 -10.74 -10.37
N LEU A 233 9.05 -11.98 -10.76
CA LEU A 233 9.88 -13.18 -10.54
C LEU A 233 10.09 -13.93 -11.86
N ASP A 234 11.24 -13.70 -12.48
CA ASP A 234 11.69 -14.41 -13.67
C ASP A 234 12.36 -15.73 -13.30
N ILE A 235 12.04 -16.80 -14.02
CA ILE A 235 12.50 -18.15 -13.73
C ILE A 235 13.04 -18.77 -15.03
N SER A 236 14.25 -19.31 -14.94
CA SER A 236 14.88 -20.04 -16.03
C SER A 236 15.43 -21.36 -15.49
N SER A 237 15.07 -22.47 -16.13
CA SER A 237 15.53 -23.81 -15.75
C SER A 237 16.11 -24.53 -16.98
N VAL A 238 17.37 -24.95 -16.87
CA VAL A 238 18.12 -25.65 -17.90
C VAL A 238 18.67 -26.96 -17.35
N TYR A 239 18.45 -28.04 -18.10
CA TYR A 239 18.86 -29.39 -17.79
C TYR A 239 19.88 -29.84 -18.85
N GLU A 240 20.95 -30.49 -18.40
CA GLU A 240 22.02 -31.04 -19.22
C GLU A 240 22.19 -32.50 -18.85
N PHE A 241 22.11 -33.40 -19.82
CA PHE A 241 22.25 -34.84 -19.62
C PHE A 241 23.37 -35.40 -20.48
N VAL A 242 24.10 -36.36 -19.90
CA VAL A 242 25.01 -37.25 -20.61
C VAL A 242 24.42 -38.65 -20.53
N LEU A 243 24.04 -39.19 -21.69
CA LEU A 243 23.38 -40.48 -21.81
C LEU A 243 24.29 -41.49 -22.51
N ASN A 244 24.26 -42.74 -22.06
CA ASN A 244 24.93 -43.85 -22.74
C ASN A 244 23.89 -44.83 -23.28
N GLY A 245 24.01 -45.23 -24.55
CA GLY A 245 23.07 -46.12 -25.23
C GLY A 245 22.54 -45.50 -26.52
N ASP A 246 21.35 -45.90 -26.96
CA ASP A 246 20.68 -45.38 -28.16
C ASP A 246 19.43 -44.53 -27.80
N ARG A 247 18.73 -44.01 -28.82
CA ARG A 247 17.53 -43.16 -28.62
C ARG A 247 16.39 -43.84 -27.87
N ARG A 248 16.30 -45.18 -27.91
CA ARG A 248 15.23 -45.98 -27.29
C ARG A 248 15.66 -46.63 -25.97
N GLN A 249 16.93 -47.00 -25.88
CA GLN A 249 17.52 -47.70 -24.76
C GLN A 249 18.77 -46.96 -24.31
N PHE A 250 18.64 -46.19 -23.24
CA PHE A 250 19.74 -45.43 -22.66
C PHE A 250 19.75 -45.52 -21.14
N ILE A 251 20.89 -45.18 -20.55
CA ILE A 251 21.06 -44.89 -19.14
C ILE A 251 21.55 -43.46 -18.96
N VAL A 252 21.02 -42.78 -17.95
CA VAL A 252 21.53 -41.46 -17.53
C VAL A 252 22.86 -41.68 -16.81
N LYS A 253 23.98 -41.33 -17.46
CA LYS A 253 25.31 -41.39 -16.84
C LYS A 253 25.51 -40.21 -15.90
N GLU A 254 25.10 -39.03 -16.35
CA GLU A 254 25.13 -37.79 -15.58
C GLU A 254 23.97 -36.89 -15.98
N SER A 255 23.40 -36.18 -15.01
CA SER A 255 22.47 -35.07 -15.26
C SER A 255 22.80 -33.91 -14.34
N LYS A 256 22.76 -32.70 -14.89
CA LYS A 256 22.95 -31.43 -14.20
C LYS A 256 21.79 -30.52 -14.55
N VAL A 257 21.20 -29.91 -13.53
CA VAL A 257 20.09 -28.97 -13.66
C VAL A 257 20.51 -27.67 -13.00
N LEU A 258 20.35 -26.55 -13.69
CA LEU A 258 20.58 -25.21 -13.21
C LEU A 258 19.28 -24.42 -13.36
N SER A 259 18.79 -23.91 -12.24
CA SER A 259 17.66 -22.98 -12.23
C SER A 259 18.05 -21.67 -11.59
N ARG A 260 17.58 -20.58 -12.20
CA ARG A 260 17.75 -19.22 -11.74
C ARG A 260 16.37 -18.63 -11.46
N TYR A 261 16.21 -18.08 -10.27
CA TYR A 261 15.04 -17.35 -9.83
C TYR A 261 15.46 -15.91 -9.57
N THR A 262 14.91 -14.98 -10.33
CA THR A 262 15.30 -13.57 -10.33
C THR A 262 14.13 -12.72 -9.88
N TYR A 263 14.22 -12.10 -8.71
CA TYR A 263 13.24 -11.14 -8.24
C TYR A 263 13.72 -9.70 -8.49
N GLU A 264 13.01 -8.96 -9.32
CA GLU A 264 13.37 -7.59 -9.68
C GLU A 264 12.79 -6.60 -8.66
N MET A 265 13.66 -5.79 -8.04
CA MET A 265 13.26 -4.80 -7.02
C MET A 265 13.05 -3.40 -7.61
N LEU A 266 13.85 -3.04 -8.61
CA LEU A 266 13.83 -1.79 -9.40
C LEU A 266 14.27 -2.21 -10.83
N ASP A 267 13.64 -1.71 -11.90
CA ASP A 267 13.92 -2.18 -13.27
C ASP A 267 15.29 -1.64 -13.77
N GLY A 268 15.75 -2.23 -14.87
CA GLY A 268 17.01 -1.88 -15.55
C GLY A 268 18.10 -2.93 -15.43
N GLN A 269 17.77 -4.18 -15.11
CA GLN A 269 18.71 -5.31 -14.93
C GLN A 269 19.75 -5.15 -13.79
N ARG A 270 19.69 -4.07 -13.01
CA ARG A 270 20.77 -3.66 -12.10
C ARG A 270 20.59 -4.12 -10.65
N VAL A 271 19.37 -4.05 -10.10
CA VAL A 271 19.11 -4.46 -8.72
C VAL A 271 18.00 -5.51 -8.61
N ARG A 272 18.45 -6.75 -8.47
CA ARG A 272 17.62 -7.96 -8.38
C ARG A 272 18.10 -8.84 -7.23
N MET A 273 17.19 -9.61 -6.65
CA MET A 273 17.55 -10.74 -5.81
C MET A 273 17.64 -11.98 -6.70
N ASP A 274 18.80 -12.61 -6.73
CA ASP A 274 19.05 -13.81 -7.52
C ASP A 274 19.13 -15.03 -6.57
N THR A 275 18.44 -16.10 -6.90
CA THR A 275 18.64 -17.41 -6.30
C THR A 275 18.99 -18.43 -7.37
N TYR A 276 20.13 -19.08 -7.21
CA TYR A 276 20.59 -20.17 -8.07
C TYR A 276 20.34 -21.49 -7.36
N ALA A 277 19.64 -22.41 -8.02
CA ALA A 277 19.49 -23.79 -7.58
C ALA A 277 20.20 -24.69 -8.59
N ILE A 278 20.99 -25.64 -8.10
CA ILE A 278 21.75 -26.59 -8.89
C ILE A 278 21.47 -27.99 -8.35
N ALA A 279 21.16 -28.93 -9.22
CA ALA A 279 21.10 -30.34 -8.88
C ALA A 279 21.95 -31.14 -9.86
N LYS A 280 22.85 -31.99 -9.36
CA LYS A 280 23.66 -32.88 -10.17
C LYS A 280 23.53 -34.32 -9.65
N ILE A 281 23.31 -35.26 -10.56
CA ILE A 281 23.29 -36.69 -10.27
C ILE A 281 24.24 -37.42 -11.23
N SER A 282 25.09 -38.28 -10.70
CA SER A 282 26.08 -39.04 -11.50
C SER A 282 26.05 -40.52 -11.11
N LEU A 283 26.01 -41.40 -12.11
CA LEU A 283 26.01 -42.85 -11.91
C LEU A 283 27.36 -43.31 -11.36
N ARG A 284 27.32 -44.05 -10.24
CA ARG A 284 28.52 -44.56 -9.56
C ARG A 284 28.81 -46.02 -9.92
N ASN A 285 27.81 -46.89 -9.78
CA ASN A 285 27.90 -48.30 -10.12
C ASN A 285 26.51 -48.87 -10.47
N ALA A 286 26.52 -50.03 -11.11
CA ALA A 286 25.35 -50.83 -11.41
C ALA A 286 25.67 -52.29 -11.07
N GLU A 287 24.89 -52.90 -10.20
CA GLU A 287 25.13 -54.24 -9.68
C GLU A 287 23.84 -55.09 -9.81
N ARG A 288 23.99 -56.38 -10.03
CA ARG A 288 22.86 -57.30 -10.02
C ARG A 288 22.41 -57.52 -8.58
N LYS A 289 21.10 -57.42 -8.31
CA LYS A 289 20.53 -57.59 -6.98
C LYS A 289 19.23 -58.39 -7.06
N ASP A 290 19.21 -59.55 -6.41
CA ASP A 290 18.00 -60.37 -6.32
C ASP A 290 16.96 -59.70 -5.42
N SER A 291 15.74 -59.55 -5.92
CA SER A 291 14.71 -58.64 -5.39
C SER A 291 14.11 -59.13 -4.06
N SER A 292 14.61 -58.60 -2.94
CA SER A 292 13.99 -58.75 -1.61
C SER A 292 13.42 -57.43 -1.05
N ASP A 293 13.57 -56.33 -1.79
CA ASP A 293 13.11 -55.02 -1.35
C ASP A 293 11.59 -54.89 -1.52
N SER A 294 10.89 -54.73 -0.40
CA SER A 294 9.46 -54.39 -0.37
C SER A 294 9.26 -52.94 0.09
N MET A 295 8.21 -52.31 -0.44
CA MET A 295 7.74 -51.03 0.07
C MET A 295 6.96 -51.29 1.37
N PRO A 296 7.09 -50.41 2.39
CA PRO A 296 6.16 -50.38 3.51
C PRO A 296 4.75 -49.98 3.02
N SER A 297 3.79 -49.82 3.92
CA SER A 297 2.45 -49.30 3.54
C SER A 297 2.60 -48.03 2.68
N THR A 298 1.89 -47.98 1.56
CA THR A 298 2.03 -46.92 0.55
C THR A 298 0.86 -45.95 0.55
N LYS A 299 1.11 -44.75 0.04
CA LYS A 299 0.06 -43.79 -0.34
C LYS A 299 -0.46 -44.10 -1.75
N SER A 300 -1.47 -43.35 -2.20
CA SER A 300 -1.88 -43.36 -3.61
C SER A 300 -0.73 -42.88 -4.51
N ALA A 301 -0.71 -43.35 -5.75
CA ALA A 301 0.20 -42.84 -6.76
C ALA A 301 -0.08 -41.35 -7.04
N GLU A 302 0.97 -40.54 -7.04
CA GLU A 302 0.93 -39.08 -7.20
C GLU A 302 1.80 -38.62 -8.36
N SER A 303 1.61 -37.38 -8.79
CA SER A 303 2.41 -36.74 -9.86
C SER A 303 3.81 -36.35 -9.38
N LEU A 304 4.72 -36.12 -10.34
CA LEU A 304 6.06 -35.58 -10.10
C LEU A 304 6.06 -34.10 -9.68
N VAL A 305 4.95 -33.38 -9.91
CA VAL A 305 4.83 -31.96 -9.56
C VAL A 305 4.97 -31.76 -8.04
N TYR A 306 5.57 -30.64 -7.64
CA TYR A 306 5.66 -30.24 -6.24
C TYR A 306 4.30 -30.29 -5.53
N SER A 307 4.28 -30.91 -4.34
CA SER A 307 3.07 -30.99 -3.51
C SER A 307 2.97 -29.79 -2.56
N ASP A 308 1.87 -29.06 -2.67
CA ASP A 308 1.47 -27.91 -1.86
C ASP A 308 0.55 -28.28 -0.69
N LYS A 309 0.36 -29.57 -0.40
CA LYS A 309 -0.58 -30.10 0.60
C LYS A 309 -0.48 -29.41 1.97
N LEU A 310 0.74 -29.13 2.43
CA LEU A 310 0.96 -28.46 3.71
C LEU A 310 0.52 -26.99 3.71
N ASP A 311 0.63 -26.31 2.57
CA ASP A 311 0.13 -24.94 2.43
C ASP A 311 -1.40 -24.95 2.45
N VAL A 312 -2.04 -25.90 1.76
CA VAL A 312 -3.51 -26.06 1.81
C VAL A 312 -3.99 -26.25 3.25
N LEU A 313 -3.34 -27.10 4.05
CA LEU A 313 -3.67 -27.29 5.46
C LEU A 313 -3.51 -26.00 6.26
N ARG A 314 -2.44 -25.23 6.03
CA ARG A 314 -2.24 -23.91 6.66
C ARG A 314 -3.37 -22.96 6.31
N GLU A 315 -3.76 -22.90 5.05
CA GLU A 315 -4.79 -21.98 4.58
C GLU A 315 -6.16 -22.31 5.17
N ARG A 316 -6.50 -23.60 5.22
CA ARG A 316 -7.70 -24.06 5.91
C ARG A 316 -7.67 -23.75 7.40
N PHE A 317 -6.53 -23.93 8.08
CA PHE A 317 -6.42 -23.51 9.48
C PHE A 317 -6.70 -22.00 9.65
N ILE A 318 -6.10 -21.16 8.80
CA ILE A 318 -6.32 -19.70 8.86
C ILE A 318 -7.80 -19.35 8.63
N ALA A 319 -8.45 -20.01 7.67
CA ALA A 319 -9.82 -19.73 7.24
C ALA A 319 -10.91 -20.34 8.15
N GLU A 320 -10.73 -21.59 8.57
CA GLU A 320 -11.71 -22.43 9.29
C GLU A 320 -11.41 -22.54 10.79
N GLY A 321 -10.19 -22.22 11.23
CA GLY A 321 -9.78 -22.35 12.64
C GLY A 321 -9.95 -23.76 13.20
N ASP A 322 -9.74 -24.79 12.39
CA ASP A 322 -9.70 -26.17 12.89
C ASP A 322 -8.25 -26.55 13.25
N ASP A 323 -7.99 -26.69 14.56
CA ASP A 323 -6.70 -27.09 15.11
C ASP A 323 -6.23 -28.47 14.61
N THR A 324 -7.09 -29.31 14.04
CA THR A 324 -6.68 -30.58 13.43
C THR A 324 -5.73 -30.37 12.25
N TYR A 325 -5.91 -29.31 11.46
CA TYR A 325 -5.01 -28.98 10.35
C TYR A 325 -3.62 -28.57 10.85
N LEU A 326 -3.53 -27.85 11.98
CA LEU A 326 -2.25 -27.58 12.64
C LEU A 326 -1.57 -28.88 13.11
N ARG A 327 -2.34 -29.81 13.68
CA ARG A 327 -1.78 -31.10 14.16
C ARG A 327 -1.29 -31.98 13.02
N GLN A 328 -1.97 -31.95 11.87
CA GLN A 328 -1.55 -32.66 10.65
C GLN A 328 -0.34 -32.00 9.98
N ASN A 329 -0.02 -30.75 10.32
CA ASN A 329 1.16 -30.05 9.83
C ASN A 329 2.25 -29.97 10.92
N PRO A 330 3.18 -30.94 10.95
CA PRO A 330 4.22 -31.00 11.99
C PRO A 330 5.14 -29.75 12.02
N TYR A 331 5.12 -28.92 10.99
CA TYR A 331 5.92 -27.68 10.89
C TYR A 331 5.22 -26.43 11.45
N MET A 332 3.94 -26.53 11.81
CA MET A 332 3.16 -25.41 12.34
C MET A 332 2.93 -25.48 13.85
N LYS A 333 3.23 -26.62 14.49
CA LYS A 333 3.04 -26.77 15.94
C LYS A 333 4.09 -25.97 16.71
N MET A 334 3.65 -24.95 17.44
CA MET A 334 4.49 -24.19 18.37
C MET A 334 4.15 -24.57 19.81
N ASP A 335 4.96 -25.41 20.47
CA ASP A 335 4.66 -25.88 21.83
C ASP A 335 4.72 -24.79 22.91
N ASN A 336 5.35 -23.62 22.65
CA ASN A 336 5.54 -22.54 23.63
C ASN A 336 5.07 -21.16 23.14
N ALA A 337 4.03 -21.11 22.30
CA ALA A 337 3.57 -19.88 21.65
C ALA A 337 3.34 -18.72 22.64
N VAL A 338 2.72 -18.98 23.80
CA VAL A 338 2.41 -17.96 24.82
C VAL A 338 3.67 -17.29 25.39
N GLN A 339 4.72 -18.07 25.70
CA GLN A 339 5.98 -17.54 26.22
C GLN A 339 6.73 -16.74 25.16
N ILE A 340 6.71 -17.20 23.91
CA ILE A 340 7.31 -16.49 22.78
C ILE A 340 6.62 -15.14 22.57
N VAL A 341 5.29 -15.11 22.57
CA VAL A 341 4.52 -13.86 22.43
C VAL A 341 4.79 -12.91 23.59
N SER A 342 4.83 -13.39 24.82
CA SER A 342 5.18 -12.57 26.00
C SER A 342 6.58 -11.96 25.85
N THR A 343 7.56 -12.73 25.42
CA THR A 343 8.95 -12.26 25.23
C THR A 343 9.03 -11.22 24.12
N ILE A 344 8.40 -11.47 22.97
CA ILE A 344 8.38 -10.50 21.85
C ILE A 344 7.67 -9.21 22.27
N MET A 345 6.56 -9.31 23.00
CA MET A 345 5.82 -8.13 23.47
C MET A 345 6.65 -7.29 24.46
N LYS A 346 7.37 -7.93 25.39
CA LYS A 346 8.29 -7.23 26.30
C LYS A 346 9.40 -6.50 25.53
N ARG A 347 10.06 -7.17 24.58
CA ARG A 347 11.08 -6.54 23.71
C ARG A 347 10.52 -5.38 22.90
N LEU A 348 9.33 -5.55 22.33
CA LEU A 348 8.66 -4.50 21.56
C LEU A 348 8.29 -3.29 22.42
N LEU A 349 7.79 -3.52 23.64
CA LEU A 349 7.51 -2.47 24.60
C LEU A 349 8.80 -1.71 24.96
N GLU A 350 9.86 -2.42 25.34
CA GLU A 350 11.16 -1.83 25.69
C GLU A 350 11.76 -1.02 24.54
N SER A 351 11.73 -1.55 23.32
CA SER A 351 12.29 -0.91 22.13
C SER A 351 11.47 0.30 21.65
N SER A 352 10.17 0.33 21.98
CA SER A 352 9.24 1.38 21.53
C SER A 352 9.00 2.49 22.57
N THR A 353 9.23 2.22 23.85
CA THR A 353 8.86 3.12 24.96
C THR A 353 10.03 3.66 25.78
N LYS A 354 11.27 3.20 25.53
CA LYS A 354 12.46 3.82 26.11
C LYS A 354 12.43 5.33 25.86
N GLN A 355 12.59 6.12 26.92
CA GLN A 355 12.79 7.57 26.84
C GLN A 355 14.17 7.85 26.24
N SER A 356 14.33 7.63 24.94
CA SER A 356 15.55 7.97 24.22
C SER A 356 15.34 9.27 23.43
N VAL A 357 16.43 10.01 23.21
CA VAL A 357 16.49 11.13 22.24
C VAL A 357 16.18 10.65 20.80
N GLU A 358 16.26 9.34 20.59
CA GLU A 358 16.30 8.65 19.31
C GLU A 358 14.92 8.18 18.78
N GLY A 359 13.86 8.18 19.58
CA GLY A 359 12.51 7.77 19.15
C GLY A 359 12.25 6.26 19.29
N ILE A 360 11.50 5.66 18.36
CA ILE A 360 11.24 4.21 18.34
C ILE A 360 12.46 3.49 17.76
N ASP A 361 12.95 2.46 18.44
CA ASP A 361 14.11 1.66 18.00
C ASP A 361 13.87 0.96 16.65
N GLU A 362 14.94 0.82 15.85
CA GLU A 362 14.89 0.27 14.49
C GLU A 362 14.43 -1.19 14.42
N HIS A 363 14.63 -1.98 15.48
CA HIS A 363 14.22 -3.37 15.53
C HIS A 363 12.75 -3.55 15.93
N SER A 364 12.06 -2.50 16.37
CA SER A 364 10.66 -2.57 16.85
C SER A 364 9.71 -3.12 15.78
N THR A 365 9.84 -2.69 14.53
CA THR A 365 9.02 -3.17 13.40
C THR A 365 9.28 -4.64 13.07
N ARG A 366 10.51 -5.13 13.30
CA ARG A 366 10.89 -6.54 13.18
C ARG A 366 10.22 -7.37 14.29
N TYR A 367 10.21 -6.90 15.54
CA TYR A 367 9.47 -7.57 16.62
C TYR A 367 7.97 -7.62 16.35
N LEU A 368 7.37 -6.55 15.83
CA LEU A 368 5.97 -6.57 15.38
C LEU A 368 5.74 -7.65 14.32
N THR A 369 6.64 -7.77 13.34
CA THR A 369 6.54 -8.81 12.30
C THR A 369 6.62 -10.22 12.86
N GLN A 370 7.48 -10.44 13.85
CA GLN A 370 7.60 -11.71 14.57
C GLN A 370 6.34 -12.02 15.39
N LEU A 371 5.78 -11.02 16.09
CA LEU A 371 4.55 -11.14 16.86
C LEU A 371 3.40 -11.61 15.96
N VAL A 372 3.15 -10.90 14.87
CA VAL A 372 2.08 -11.25 13.91
C VAL A 372 2.31 -12.65 13.31
N SER A 373 3.55 -12.98 12.94
CA SER A 373 3.89 -14.31 12.39
C SER A 373 3.64 -15.44 13.40
N THR A 374 3.86 -15.18 14.69
CA THR A 374 3.62 -16.14 15.78
C THR A 374 2.13 -16.30 16.05
N LEU A 375 1.37 -15.20 16.11
CA LEU A 375 -0.09 -15.21 16.32
C LEU A 375 -0.82 -15.99 15.22
N ARG A 376 -0.28 -16.00 13.99
CA ARG A 376 -0.81 -16.77 12.85
C ARG A 376 -0.74 -18.30 13.02
N LEU A 377 0.02 -18.79 13.99
CA LEU A 377 0.23 -20.21 14.28
C LEU A 377 -0.41 -20.64 15.62
N CYS A 378 -1.07 -19.72 16.32
CA CYS A 378 -1.64 -19.97 17.63
C CYS A 378 -3.01 -20.67 17.51
N SER A 379 -3.19 -21.75 18.26
CA SER A 379 -4.50 -22.40 18.44
C SER A 379 -5.48 -21.48 19.19
N LYS A 380 -6.75 -21.86 19.25
CA LYS A 380 -7.74 -21.16 20.09
C LYS A 380 -7.26 -21.01 21.55
N THR A 381 -6.75 -22.11 22.12
CA THR A 381 -6.29 -22.13 23.52
C THR A 381 -5.07 -21.25 23.74
N ASP A 382 -4.18 -21.13 22.75
CA ASP A 382 -3.02 -20.25 22.82
C ASP A 382 -3.46 -18.78 22.85
N ILE A 383 -4.43 -18.38 22.01
CA ILE A 383 -4.95 -17.01 21.99
C ILE A 383 -5.63 -16.63 23.31
N GLU A 384 -6.42 -17.53 23.89
CA GLU A 384 -7.06 -17.32 25.20
C GLU A 384 -6.01 -17.19 26.33
N ASN A 385 -4.96 -18.01 26.30
CA ASN A 385 -3.85 -17.94 27.25
C ASN A 385 -2.97 -16.69 27.06
N ILE A 386 -2.75 -16.25 25.82
CA ILE A 386 -2.05 -14.99 25.52
C ILE A 386 -2.86 -13.81 26.07
N HIS A 387 -4.19 -13.83 25.93
CA HIS A 387 -5.03 -12.77 26.46
C HIS A 387 -4.89 -12.68 27.99
N SER A 388 -5.12 -13.78 28.72
CA SER A 388 -5.01 -13.77 30.19
C SER A 388 -3.61 -13.43 30.70
N LYS A 389 -2.53 -13.96 30.07
CA LYS A 389 -1.16 -13.79 30.56
C LYS A 389 -0.42 -12.55 30.04
N VAL A 390 -0.87 -11.93 28.95
CA VAL A 390 -0.18 -10.80 28.31
C VAL A 390 -1.09 -9.56 28.24
N PHE A 391 -2.34 -9.71 27.82
CA PHE A 391 -3.27 -8.59 27.70
C PHE A 391 -3.77 -8.09 29.06
N GLU A 392 -4.07 -9.04 29.97
CA GLU A 392 -4.59 -8.77 31.31
C GLU A 392 -3.49 -8.73 32.38
N ASN A 393 -2.21 -8.79 32.00
CA ASN A 393 -1.10 -8.84 32.95
C ASN A 393 -1.05 -7.56 33.81
N ASP A 394 -1.21 -7.74 35.12
CA ASP A 394 -1.21 -6.67 36.12
C ASP A 394 0.20 -6.23 36.57
N GLU A 395 1.26 -6.91 36.11
CA GLU A 395 2.65 -6.44 36.29
C GLU A 395 2.95 -5.16 35.49
N TYR A 396 2.17 -4.88 34.45
CA TYR A 396 2.35 -3.68 33.63
C TYR A 396 1.74 -2.45 34.29
N ASP A 397 2.45 -1.32 34.27
CA ASP A 397 1.87 -0.04 34.64
C ASP A 397 0.76 0.39 33.66
N ALA A 398 -0.03 1.41 34.01
CA ALA A 398 -1.15 1.86 33.17
C ALA A 398 -0.74 2.26 31.74
N LYS A 399 0.46 2.84 31.56
CA LYS A 399 0.98 3.28 30.26
C LYS A 399 1.41 2.07 29.42
N GLN A 400 2.12 1.14 30.03
CA GLN A 400 2.56 -0.12 29.43
C GLN A 400 1.35 -0.99 29.06
N LYS A 401 0.35 -1.09 29.94
CA LYS A 401 -0.89 -1.83 29.70
C LYS A 401 -1.64 -1.27 28.49
N ALA A 402 -1.79 0.06 28.40
CA ALA A 402 -2.39 0.71 27.23
C ALA A 402 -1.63 0.42 25.91
N PHE A 403 -0.29 0.42 25.96
CA PHE A 403 0.54 0.04 24.81
C PHE A 403 0.32 -1.42 24.41
N VAL A 404 0.44 -2.36 25.36
CA VAL A 404 0.31 -3.81 25.10
C VAL A 404 -1.07 -4.15 24.58
N GLN A 405 -2.14 -3.65 25.21
CA GLN A 405 -3.51 -3.85 24.76
C GLN A 405 -3.75 -3.25 23.38
N GLY A 406 -3.19 -2.05 23.14
CA GLY A 406 -3.24 -1.37 21.86
C GLY A 406 -2.63 -2.20 20.74
N ILE A 407 -1.37 -2.60 20.89
CA ILE A 407 -0.60 -3.34 19.89
C ILE A 407 -1.10 -4.77 19.72
N LEU A 408 -1.45 -5.47 20.80
CA LEU A 408 -1.91 -6.86 20.72
C LEU A 408 -3.27 -6.97 20.00
N SER A 409 -4.21 -6.06 20.27
CA SER A 409 -5.49 -6.00 19.55
C SER A 409 -5.28 -5.82 18.04
N ASP A 410 -4.35 -4.94 17.68
CA ASP A 410 -4.00 -4.69 16.29
C ASP A 410 -3.28 -5.88 15.65
N ALA A 411 -2.35 -6.50 16.37
CA ALA A 411 -1.61 -7.66 15.89
C ALA A 411 -2.53 -8.87 15.68
N LEU A 412 -3.57 -9.05 16.49
CA LEU A 412 -4.61 -10.07 16.28
C LEU A 412 -5.42 -9.83 15.00
N ALA A 413 -5.76 -8.56 14.71
CA ALA A 413 -6.42 -8.19 13.47
C ALA A 413 -5.52 -8.43 12.23
N ILE A 414 -4.24 -8.05 12.31
CA ILE A 414 -3.25 -8.24 11.23
C ILE A 414 -2.90 -9.73 11.05
N ALA A 415 -2.88 -10.51 12.14
CA ALA A 415 -2.65 -11.95 12.09
C ALA A 415 -3.70 -12.64 11.21
N GLY A 416 -4.97 -12.27 11.41
CA GLY A 416 -6.05 -12.56 10.49
C GLY A 416 -6.43 -14.04 10.39
N THR A 417 -6.29 -14.79 11.49
CA THR A 417 -6.79 -16.17 11.57
C THR A 417 -8.20 -16.17 12.12
N LYS A 418 -9.00 -17.20 11.82
CA LYS A 418 -10.36 -17.32 12.39
C LYS A 418 -10.34 -17.18 13.92
N HIS A 419 -9.42 -17.85 14.62
CA HIS A 419 -9.30 -17.73 16.08
C HIS A 419 -8.95 -16.32 16.55
N SER A 420 -8.03 -15.63 15.87
CA SER A 420 -7.65 -14.27 16.27
C SER A 420 -8.79 -13.28 16.04
N ILE A 421 -9.54 -13.46 14.95
CA ILE A 421 -10.68 -12.61 14.59
C ILE A 421 -11.88 -12.88 15.51
N ASP A 422 -12.26 -14.13 15.74
CA ASP A 422 -13.38 -14.48 16.63
C ASP A 422 -13.12 -14.01 18.06
N HIS A 423 -11.88 -14.16 18.55
CA HIS A 423 -11.48 -13.63 19.85
C HIS A 423 -11.57 -12.11 19.89
N LEU A 424 -11.05 -11.42 18.86
CA LEU A 424 -11.15 -9.97 18.74
C LEU A 424 -12.60 -9.48 18.74
N PHE A 425 -13.48 -10.11 17.97
CA PHE A 425 -14.90 -9.77 17.89
C PHE A 425 -15.60 -9.94 19.23
N LYS A 426 -15.37 -11.05 19.93
CA LYS A 426 -15.89 -11.28 21.28
C LYS A 426 -15.45 -10.19 22.26
N LYS A 427 -14.19 -9.77 22.19
CA LYS A 427 -13.63 -8.73 23.07
C LYS A 427 -14.19 -7.33 22.76
N ILE A 428 -14.47 -7.03 21.50
CA ILE A 428 -15.17 -5.80 21.10
C ILE A 428 -16.63 -5.82 21.60
N GLN A 429 -17.34 -6.94 21.41
CA GLN A 429 -18.72 -7.10 21.86
C GLN A 429 -18.86 -6.93 23.38
N ASN A 430 -17.97 -7.57 24.14
CA ASN A 430 -17.96 -7.49 25.61
C ASN A 430 -17.51 -6.11 26.14
N GLY A 431 -16.75 -5.34 25.36
CA GLY A 431 -16.24 -4.04 25.77
C GLY A 431 -14.87 -4.03 26.41
N ASP A 432 -14.19 -5.16 26.37
CA ASP A 432 -12.80 -5.28 26.82
C ASP A 432 -11.88 -4.41 25.94
N ILE A 433 -12.33 -4.07 24.73
CA ILE A 433 -11.71 -3.10 23.82
C ILE A 433 -12.63 -1.87 23.73
N SER A 434 -12.07 -0.68 23.99
CA SER A 434 -12.83 0.58 23.93
C SER A 434 -13.36 0.87 22.53
N THR A 435 -14.48 1.59 22.44
CA THR A 435 -15.17 1.92 21.18
C THR A 435 -14.24 2.57 20.15
N ILE A 436 -13.43 3.55 20.58
CA ILE A 436 -12.47 4.24 19.70
C ILE A 436 -11.37 3.28 19.24
N LYS A 437 -10.86 2.43 20.14
CA LYS A 437 -9.82 1.45 19.77
C LYS A 437 -10.38 0.43 18.78
N ALA A 438 -11.57 -0.10 19.02
CA ALA A 438 -12.25 -1.02 18.11
C ALA A 438 -12.44 -0.40 16.71
N ALA A 439 -12.86 0.87 16.63
CA ALA A 439 -13.01 1.59 15.36
C ALA A 439 -11.67 1.76 14.62
N LEU A 440 -10.55 1.86 15.31
CA LEU A 440 -9.22 1.93 14.69
C LEU A 440 -8.64 0.55 14.34
N THR A 441 -9.08 -0.51 15.02
CA THR A 441 -8.58 -1.89 14.81
C THR A 441 -9.32 -2.62 13.69
N LEU A 442 -10.65 -2.47 13.56
CA LEU A 442 -11.45 -3.17 12.54
C LEU A 442 -10.95 -2.95 11.09
N PRO A 443 -10.58 -1.73 10.64
CA PRO A 443 -10.07 -1.51 9.28
C PRO A 443 -8.82 -2.33 8.92
N LYS A 444 -8.09 -2.86 9.91
CA LYS A 444 -6.91 -3.70 9.68
C LYS A 444 -7.27 -5.06 9.07
N LEU A 445 -8.54 -5.48 9.16
CA LEU A 445 -9.09 -6.67 8.51
C LEU A 445 -9.31 -6.51 7.00
N MET A 446 -9.07 -5.33 6.43
CA MET A 446 -9.23 -5.10 5.00
C MET A 446 -8.20 -5.88 4.16
N ASN A 447 -6.98 -6.02 4.67
CA ASN A 447 -5.84 -6.65 3.97
C ASN A 447 -5.59 -8.11 4.37
N LEU A 448 -6.62 -8.81 4.88
CA LEU A 448 -6.53 -10.22 5.24
C LEU A 448 -6.03 -11.07 4.06
N ARG A 449 -5.13 -12.01 4.34
CA ARG A 449 -4.55 -12.92 3.33
C ARG A 449 -5.59 -13.92 2.80
N ILE A 450 -6.49 -14.36 3.68
CA ILE A 450 -7.55 -15.33 3.40
C ILE A 450 -8.78 -14.92 4.21
N VAL A 451 -9.95 -14.99 3.58
CA VAL A 451 -11.24 -14.70 4.20
C VAL A 451 -12.19 -15.84 3.89
N SER A 452 -12.90 -16.34 4.91
CA SER A 452 -13.93 -17.37 4.77
C SER A 452 -15.32 -16.77 4.90
N SER A 453 -16.33 -17.44 4.32
CA SER A 453 -17.73 -17.00 4.34
C SER A 453 -18.26 -16.91 5.78
N GLU A 454 -17.81 -17.81 6.66
CA GLU A 454 -18.19 -17.80 8.08
C GLU A 454 -17.63 -16.57 8.81
N THR A 455 -16.36 -16.20 8.57
CA THR A 455 -15.78 -14.99 9.19
C THR A 455 -16.48 -13.71 8.71
N VAL A 456 -16.90 -13.66 7.44
CA VAL A 456 -17.73 -12.56 6.91
C VAL A 456 -19.09 -12.51 7.59
N LYS A 457 -19.73 -13.66 7.81
CA LYS A 457 -21.00 -13.75 8.55
C LYS A 457 -20.85 -13.34 10.02
N ASN A 458 -19.77 -13.74 10.68
CA ASN A 458 -19.47 -13.32 12.05
C ASN A 458 -19.28 -11.80 12.14
N MET A 459 -18.62 -11.19 11.14
CA MET A 459 -18.48 -9.74 11.05
C MET A 459 -19.84 -9.06 10.86
N GLU A 460 -20.71 -9.61 10.00
CA GLU A 460 -22.08 -9.10 9.81
C GLU A 460 -22.87 -9.11 11.12
N ASN A 461 -22.83 -10.23 11.85
CA ASN A 461 -23.48 -10.37 13.15
C ASN A 461 -22.93 -9.36 14.16
N LEU A 462 -21.60 -9.22 14.25
CA LEU A 462 -20.97 -8.21 15.11
C LEU A 462 -21.48 -6.81 14.77
N CYS A 463 -21.57 -6.46 13.48
CA CYS A 463 -22.06 -5.15 13.09
C CYS A 463 -23.53 -4.91 13.46
N GLN A 464 -24.32 -5.94 13.75
CA GLN A 464 -25.72 -5.84 14.18
C GLN A 464 -25.90 -5.78 15.70
N GLU A 465 -24.86 -6.06 16.49
CA GLU A 465 -24.90 -6.02 17.95
C GLU A 465 -25.29 -4.64 18.49
N SER A 466 -26.11 -4.60 19.54
CA SER A 466 -26.68 -3.36 20.11
C SER A 466 -25.58 -2.34 20.46
N ARG A 467 -24.51 -2.79 21.13
CA ARG A 467 -23.36 -1.94 21.49
C ARG A 467 -22.69 -1.28 20.29
N ILE A 468 -22.60 -2.00 19.17
CA ILE A 468 -22.00 -1.49 17.95
C ILE A 468 -22.95 -0.47 17.30
N GLN A 469 -24.25 -0.77 17.30
CA GLN A 469 -25.28 0.11 16.76
C GLN A 469 -25.44 1.42 17.55
N GLU A 470 -25.21 1.40 18.87
CA GLU A 470 -25.25 2.57 19.75
C GLU A 470 -24.13 3.58 19.45
N SER A 471 -22.96 3.11 18.99
CA SER A 471 -21.86 4.00 18.61
C SER A 471 -21.82 4.23 17.11
N GLU A 472 -22.15 5.45 16.68
CA GLU A 472 -22.19 5.79 15.27
C GLU A 472 -20.83 5.57 14.57
N THR A 473 -19.73 5.96 15.20
CA THR A 473 -18.37 5.74 14.66
C THR A 473 -18.07 4.25 14.48
N LEU A 474 -18.37 3.43 15.49
CA LEU A 474 -18.05 2.00 15.45
C LEU A 474 -18.96 1.25 14.48
N LYS A 475 -20.27 1.57 14.46
CA LYS A 475 -21.24 1.09 13.46
C LYS A 475 -20.74 1.33 12.05
N ARG A 476 -20.35 2.58 11.72
CA ARG A 476 -19.87 2.97 10.40
C ARG A 476 -18.64 2.15 10.00
N THR A 477 -17.61 2.12 10.85
CA THR A 477 -16.39 1.38 10.54
C THR A 477 -16.60 -0.12 10.44
N CYS A 478 -17.51 -0.70 11.23
CA CYS A 478 -17.85 -2.11 11.15
C CYS A 478 -18.41 -2.46 9.76
N TRP A 479 -19.45 -1.76 9.29
CA TRP A 479 -20.06 -2.04 7.99
C TRP A 479 -19.11 -1.78 6.81
N LEU A 480 -18.27 -0.74 6.86
CA LEU A 480 -17.23 -0.51 5.83
C LEU A 480 -16.20 -1.65 5.77
N THR A 481 -15.80 -2.16 6.94
CA THR A 481 -14.86 -3.29 7.06
C THR A 481 -15.52 -4.57 6.56
N TYR A 482 -16.79 -4.82 6.89
CA TYR A 482 -17.59 -5.93 6.34
C TYR A 482 -17.58 -5.91 4.81
N GLY A 483 -17.89 -4.76 4.20
CA GLY A 483 -17.85 -4.64 2.74
C GLY A 483 -16.47 -4.94 2.14
N SER A 484 -15.40 -4.57 2.84
CA SER A 484 -14.03 -4.88 2.43
C SER A 484 -13.66 -6.36 2.56
N MET A 485 -14.20 -7.05 3.56
CA MET A 485 -14.03 -8.49 3.72
C MET A 485 -14.84 -9.28 2.67
N VAL A 486 -16.04 -8.82 2.31
CA VAL A 486 -16.82 -9.39 1.19
C VAL A 486 -16.05 -9.24 -0.12
N ASN A 487 -15.44 -8.07 -0.35
CA ASN A 487 -14.57 -7.85 -1.51
C ASN A 487 -13.40 -8.85 -1.52
N ALA A 488 -12.73 -9.04 -0.38
CA ALA A 488 -11.69 -10.06 -0.23
C ALA A 488 -12.20 -11.46 -0.55
N LEU A 489 -13.38 -11.82 -0.05
CA LEU A 489 -14.00 -13.14 -0.22
C LEU A 489 -14.34 -13.43 -1.70
N CYS A 490 -14.84 -12.42 -2.43
CA CYS A 490 -15.43 -12.61 -3.76
C CYS A 490 -14.57 -12.15 -4.94
N LYS A 491 -13.57 -11.28 -4.73
CA LYS A 491 -12.69 -10.76 -5.80
C LYS A 491 -11.27 -11.29 -5.79
N THR A 492 -10.80 -11.83 -4.67
CA THR A 492 -9.44 -12.36 -4.62
C THR A 492 -9.37 -13.52 -5.60
N GLU A 493 -8.52 -13.42 -6.63
CA GLU A 493 -8.09 -14.61 -7.34
C GLU A 493 -7.57 -15.57 -6.27
N ASN A 494 -8.26 -16.69 -6.08
CA ASN A 494 -7.94 -17.70 -5.09
C ASN A 494 -6.40 -17.83 -5.02
N PRO A 495 -5.74 -17.62 -3.86
CA PRO A 495 -4.27 -17.69 -3.74
C PRO A 495 -3.67 -18.98 -4.32
N LEU A 496 -4.53 -19.99 -4.42
CA LEU A 496 -4.31 -21.34 -4.88
C LEU A 496 -4.89 -21.65 -6.28
N LYS A 497 -5.37 -20.65 -7.04
CA LYS A 497 -5.93 -20.85 -8.40
C LYS A 497 -4.92 -21.50 -9.36
N HIS A 498 -3.63 -21.33 -9.07
CA HIS A 498 -2.51 -21.96 -9.78
C HIS A 498 -2.04 -23.28 -9.17
N SER A 499 -2.69 -23.79 -8.11
CA SER A 499 -2.33 -25.05 -7.46
C SER A 499 -3.23 -26.22 -7.89
N ASP A 500 -2.91 -27.45 -7.47
CA ASP A 500 -3.31 -28.69 -8.13
C ASP A 500 -4.85 -28.86 -8.18
N LYS A 501 -5.35 -29.80 -8.98
CA LYS A 501 -6.77 -30.18 -9.06
C LYS A 501 -7.41 -30.40 -7.69
N TYR A 502 -6.67 -30.95 -6.73
CA TYR A 502 -7.12 -31.12 -5.34
C TYR A 502 -7.46 -29.77 -4.68
N THR A 503 -6.59 -28.79 -4.85
CA THR A 503 -6.69 -27.49 -4.21
C THR A 503 -7.75 -26.61 -4.86
N ASN A 504 -7.87 -26.67 -6.20
CA ASN A 504 -8.97 -26.05 -6.94
C ASN A 504 -10.35 -26.62 -6.55
N ALA A 505 -10.45 -27.92 -6.24
CA ALA A 505 -11.70 -28.53 -5.78
C ALA A 505 -12.09 -28.12 -4.34
N VAL A 506 -11.10 -27.78 -3.51
CA VAL A 506 -11.31 -27.45 -2.09
C VAL A 506 -11.60 -25.96 -1.88
N MET A 507 -10.90 -25.06 -2.59
CA MET A 507 -10.88 -23.63 -2.26
C MET A 507 -11.71 -22.75 -3.21
N ASN A 508 -12.20 -23.27 -4.35
CA ASN A 508 -13.15 -22.56 -5.23
C ASN A 508 -14.57 -22.39 -4.63
N LYS A 509 -14.72 -22.52 -3.31
CA LYS A 509 -16.02 -22.62 -2.63
C LYS A 509 -16.33 -21.46 -1.66
N TYR A 510 -15.44 -20.47 -1.50
CA TYR A 510 -15.67 -19.42 -0.49
C TYR A 510 -16.65 -18.31 -0.92
N CYS A 511 -16.71 -17.96 -2.20
CA CYS A 511 -17.76 -17.09 -2.75
C CYS A 511 -18.35 -17.73 -4.01
N ASP A 512 -19.18 -18.76 -3.81
CA ASP A 512 -19.96 -19.33 -4.90
C ASP A 512 -21.15 -18.41 -5.26
N ALA A 513 -21.86 -18.75 -6.34
CA ALA A 513 -23.00 -17.96 -6.79
C ALA A 513 -24.11 -17.85 -5.73
N SER A 514 -24.27 -18.88 -4.88
CA SER A 514 -25.28 -18.89 -3.82
C SER A 514 -24.94 -17.89 -2.70
N THR A 515 -23.70 -17.94 -2.18
CA THR A 515 -23.19 -17.01 -1.17
C THR A 515 -23.23 -15.57 -1.67
N LYS A 516 -22.82 -15.34 -2.92
CA LYS A 516 -22.85 -14.02 -3.54
C LYS A 516 -24.28 -13.47 -3.64
N SER A 517 -25.25 -14.34 -3.98
CA SER A 517 -26.66 -13.95 -4.04
C SER A 517 -27.22 -13.63 -2.65
N GLU A 518 -26.90 -14.44 -1.64
CA GLU A 518 -27.33 -14.21 -0.24
C GLU A 518 -26.83 -12.85 0.27
N ILE A 519 -25.53 -12.58 0.14
CA ILE A 519 -24.91 -11.31 0.56
C ILE A 519 -25.58 -10.12 -0.14
N THR A 520 -25.81 -10.22 -1.46
CA THR A 520 -26.45 -9.15 -2.23
C THR A 520 -27.90 -8.93 -1.81
N SER A 521 -28.66 -10.00 -1.57
CA SER A 521 -30.04 -9.90 -1.09
C SER A 521 -30.10 -9.25 0.30
N ASN A 522 -29.20 -9.63 1.22
CA ASN A 522 -29.15 -9.08 2.58
C ASN A 522 -28.83 -7.59 2.59
N ILE A 523 -27.82 -7.14 1.83
CA ILE A 523 -27.44 -5.73 1.81
C ILE A 523 -28.51 -4.84 1.15
N ILE A 524 -29.20 -5.35 0.12
CA ILE A 524 -30.32 -4.64 -0.52
C ILE A 524 -31.52 -4.56 0.44
N ALA A 525 -31.83 -5.66 1.15
CA ALA A 525 -32.86 -5.65 2.18
C ALA A 525 -32.52 -4.67 3.31
N PHE A 526 -31.24 -4.59 3.71
CA PHE A 526 -30.78 -3.62 4.70
C PHE A 526 -30.98 -2.18 4.23
N TYR A 527 -30.63 -1.85 2.97
CA TYR A 527 -30.89 -0.53 2.39
C TYR A 527 -32.38 -0.17 2.43
N ASN A 528 -33.26 -1.11 2.08
CA ASN A 528 -34.71 -0.88 2.04
C ASN A 528 -35.32 -0.72 3.44
N ARG A 529 -34.71 -1.33 4.47
CA ARG A 529 -35.16 -1.22 5.87
C ARG A 529 -34.81 0.12 6.51
N VAL A 530 -33.68 0.72 6.12
CA VAL A 530 -33.21 1.96 6.74
C VAL A 530 -33.87 3.19 6.12
N SER A 531 -34.37 4.09 6.98
CA SER A 531 -35.01 5.34 6.56
C SER A 531 -34.06 6.53 6.62
N THR A 532 -33.09 6.52 7.54
CA THR A 532 -32.21 7.66 7.79
C THR A 532 -31.23 7.88 6.63
N ARG A 533 -30.94 9.16 6.33
CA ARG A 533 -29.97 9.56 5.31
C ARG A 533 -28.57 8.98 5.62
N LYS A 534 -28.14 9.06 6.88
CA LYS A 534 -26.86 8.54 7.38
C LYS A 534 -26.71 7.04 7.11
N ASP A 535 -27.74 6.25 7.41
CA ASP A 535 -27.68 4.81 7.19
C ASP A 535 -27.75 4.43 5.71
N LYS A 536 -28.54 5.14 4.88
CA LYS A 536 -28.53 4.91 3.43
C LYS A 536 -27.15 5.15 2.81
N ILE A 537 -26.47 6.23 3.22
CA ILE A 537 -25.09 6.53 2.79
C ILE A 537 -24.13 5.44 3.26
N LEU A 538 -24.25 4.98 4.52
CA LEU A 538 -23.44 3.89 5.05
C LEU A 538 -23.58 2.61 4.21
N VAL A 539 -24.82 2.22 3.88
CA VAL A 539 -25.09 1.02 3.08
C VAL A 539 -24.51 1.16 1.67
N LEU A 540 -24.68 2.32 1.02
CA LEU A 540 -24.10 2.56 -0.31
C LEU A 540 -22.57 2.55 -0.30
N LYS A 541 -21.93 3.15 0.71
CA LYS A 541 -20.47 3.06 0.89
C LYS A 541 -20.00 1.63 1.14
N THR A 542 -20.78 0.87 1.89
CA THR A 542 -20.54 -0.57 2.13
C THR A 542 -20.62 -1.36 0.81
N ILE A 543 -21.65 -1.13 -0.02
CA ILE A 543 -21.78 -1.70 -1.36
C ILE A 543 -20.58 -1.31 -2.24
N GLY A 544 -20.14 -0.04 -2.15
CA GLY A 544 -18.95 0.45 -2.85
C GLY A 544 -17.67 -0.29 -2.48
N ASN A 545 -17.50 -0.65 -1.20
CA ASN A 545 -16.42 -1.51 -0.75
C ASN A 545 -16.60 -2.95 -1.25
N MET A 546 -17.80 -3.54 -1.11
CA MET A 546 -18.10 -4.90 -1.57
C MET A 546 -17.73 -5.09 -3.04
N GLY A 547 -18.10 -4.13 -3.89
CA GLY A 547 -17.80 -4.16 -5.31
C GLY A 547 -18.34 -5.40 -6.01
N LEU A 548 -19.57 -5.82 -5.75
CA LEU A 548 -20.16 -6.99 -6.41
C LEU A 548 -20.89 -6.59 -7.69
N ASP A 549 -20.61 -7.27 -8.81
CA ASP A 549 -21.35 -7.14 -10.08
C ASP A 549 -22.88 -7.22 -9.95
N SER A 550 -23.38 -8.06 -9.03
CA SER A 550 -24.80 -8.28 -8.76
C SER A 550 -25.49 -7.07 -8.11
N THR A 551 -24.72 -6.15 -7.52
CA THR A 551 -25.25 -4.91 -6.92
C THR A 551 -25.39 -3.77 -7.93
N VAL A 552 -24.74 -3.86 -9.11
CA VAL A 552 -24.71 -2.77 -10.10
C VAL A 552 -26.10 -2.40 -10.60
N SER A 553 -26.96 -3.40 -10.83
CA SER A 553 -28.33 -3.14 -11.30
C SER A 553 -29.19 -2.42 -10.25
N PHE A 554 -28.94 -2.68 -8.97
CA PHE A 554 -29.59 -1.96 -7.86
C PHE A 554 -29.05 -0.53 -7.71
N LEU A 555 -27.74 -0.33 -7.87
CA LEU A 555 -27.18 1.03 -7.89
C LEU A 555 -27.74 1.85 -9.06
N GLU A 556 -27.91 1.24 -10.23
CA GLU A 556 -28.52 1.90 -11.40
C GLU A 556 -29.93 2.43 -11.10
N THR A 557 -30.76 1.70 -10.34
CA THR A 557 -32.11 2.18 -9.98
C THR A 557 -32.05 3.44 -9.12
N ILE A 558 -31.08 3.54 -8.21
CA ILE A 558 -30.89 4.72 -7.34
C ILE A 558 -30.34 5.89 -8.15
N ILE A 559 -29.35 5.64 -9.01
CA ILE A 559 -28.70 6.67 -9.82
C ILE A 559 -29.70 7.36 -10.76
N ARG A 560 -30.63 6.61 -11.35
CA ARG A 560 -31.60 7.12 -12.32
C ARG A 560 -32.84 7.78 -11.70
N ASP A 561 -33.12 7.54 -10.42
CA ASP A 561 -34.32 8.08 -9.77
C ASP A 561 -34.10 9.53 -9.31
N TRP A 562 -34.82 10.46 -9.92
CA TRP A 562 -34.77 11.89 -9.61
C TRP A 562 -35.39 12.24 -8.25
N ASN A 563 -36.22 11.35 -7.68
CA ASN A 563 -36.84 11.55 -6.37
C ASN A 563 -35.89 11.24 -5.22
N VAL A 564 -34.77 10.55 -5.51
CA VAL A 564 -33.75 10.27 -4.50
C VAL A 564 -32.89 11.51 -4.29
N GLU A 565 -32.62 11.83 -3.03
CA GLU A 565 -31.78 12.96 -2.65
C GLU A 565 -30.42 12.93 -3.34
N LYS A 566 -29.96 14.12 -3.78
CA LYS A 566 -28.70 14.33 -4.51
C LYS A 566 -27.49 13.61 -3.89
N VAL A 567 -27.28 13.72 -2.57
CA VAL A 567 -26.15 13.08 -1.85
C VAL A 567 -26.17 11.56 -2.00
N ILE A 568 -27.36 10.96 -1.92
CA ILE A 568 -27.54 9.51 -2.02
C ILE A 568 -27.24 9.06 -3.45
N ARG A 569 -27.71 9.81 -4.46
CA ARG A 569 -27.37 9.54 -5.88
C ARG A 569 -25.87 9.65 -6.15
N ILE A 570 -25.21 10.68 -5.63
CA ILE A 570 -23.75 10.86 -5.76
C ILE A 570 -23.01 9.70 -5.08
N THR A 571 -23.43 9.30 -3.87
CA THR A 571 -22.85 8.16 -3.17
C THR A 571 -23.05 6.86 -3.95
N ALA A 572 -24.20 6.68 -4.62
CA ALA A 572 -24.45 5.52 -5.47
C ALA A 572 -23.58 5.52 -6.74
N ILE A 573 -23.32 6.68 -7.36
CA ILE A 573 -22.36 6.82 -8.46
C ILE A 573 -20.94 6.46 -7.98
N ASP A 574 -20.54 6.97 -6.81
CA ASP A 574 -19.24 6.68 -6.20
C ASP A 574 -19.08 5.19 -5.83
N ALA A 575 -20.16 4.50 -5.45
CA ALA A 575 -20.14 3.07 -5.17
C ALA A 575 -19.77 2.21 -6.39
N LEU A 576 -19.84 2.75 -7.62
CA LEU A 576 -19.40 2.05 -8.83
C LEU A 576 -17.86 2.03 -8.99
N ARG A 577 -17.09 2.71 -8.13
CA ARG A 577 -15.63 2.88 -8.25
C ARG A 577 -14.83 1.57 -8.37
N GLN A 578 -15.27 0.50 -7.69
CA GLN A 578 -14.63 -0.82 -7.78
C GLN A 578 -15.04 -1.55 -9.07
N MET A 579 -16.28 -1.35 -9.52
CA MET A 579 -16.86 -2.02 -10.69
C MET A 579 -16.44 -1.39 -12.02
N ARG A 580 -16.03 -0.12 -12.02
CA ARG A 580 -15.57 0.57 -13.25
C ARG A 580 -14.37 -0.11 -13.90
N LYS A 581 -13.57 -0.83 -13.11
CA LYS A 581 -12.39 -1.59 -13.57
C LYS A 581 -12.77 -2.96 -14.16
N GLU A 582 -13.76 -3.63 -13.56
CA GLU A 582 -14.19 -4.98 -13.95
C GLU A 582 -15.23 -4.98 -15.07
N MET A 583 -16.14 -4.00 -15.08
CA MET A 583 -17.25 -3.91 -16.02
C MET A 583 -17.32 -2.54 -16.71
N PRO A 584 -16.20 -2.01 -17.27
CA PRO A 584 -16.11 -0.62 -17.74
C PRO A 584 -17.22 -0.27 -18.72
N ARG A 585 -17.52 -1.14 -19.70
CA ARG A 585 -18.59 -0.92 -20.69
C ARG A 585 -19.98 -0.77 -20.05
N LYS A 586 -20.31 -1.59 -19.04
CA LYS A 586 -21.60 -1.51 -18.35
C LYS A 586 -21.70 -0.21 -17.55
N ILE A 587 -20.63 0.18 -16.85
CA ILE A 587 -20.58 1.42 -16.08
C ILE A 587 -20.70 2.65 -16.98
N GLN A 588 -19.96 2.69 -18.10
CA GLN A 588 -20.05 3.74 -19.10
C GLN A 588 -21.48 3.88 -19.65
N ARG A 589 -22.16 2.76 -19.95
CA ARG A 589 -23.56 2.76 -20.42
C ARG A 589 -24.54 3.35 -19.39
N ILE A 590 -24.28 3.15 -18.10
CA ILE A 590 -25.13 3.70 -17.01
C ILE A 590 -24.89 5.20 -16.87
N LEU A 591 -23.63 5.62 -16.87
CA LEU A 591 -23.23 6.99 -16.47
C LEU A 591 -23.19 7.99 -17.62
N LEU A 592 -22.94 7.55 -18.86
CA LEU A 592 -22.85 8.46 -20.01
C LEU A 592 -24.15 9.26 -20.24
N PRO A 593 -25.36 8.65 -20.17
CA PRO A 593 -26.61 9.42 -20.25
C PRO A 593 -26.78 10.43 -19.11
N ILE A 594 -26.28 10.11 -17.90
CA ILE A 594 -26.35 11.01 -16.73
C ILE A 594 -25.45 12.23 -16.96
N PHE A 595 -24.23 12.02 -17.47
CA PHE A 595 -23.33 13.10 -17.85
C PHE A 595 -23.93 13.98 -18.97
N GLN A 596 -24.58 13.37 -19.96
CA GLN A 596 -25.16 14.07 -21.12
C GLN A 596 -26.45 14.86 -20.79
N ASP A 597 -27.21 14.46 -19.77
CA ASP A 597 -28.44 15.17 -19.42
C ASP A 597 -28.14 16.52 -18.75
N ARG A 598 -28.35 17.62 -19.47
CA ARG A 598 -28.10 18.99 -19.01
C ARG A 598 -29.09 19.47 -17.95
N ARG A 599 -30.21 18.75 -17.78
CA ARG A 599 -31.19 19.04 -16.72
C ARG A 599 -30.70 18.52 -15.37
N GLU A 600 -29.75 17.60 -15.37
CA GLU A 600 -29.19 17.01 -14.15
C GLU A 600 -28.30 18.02 -13.41
N HIS A 601 -28.19 17.85 -12.09
CA HIS A 601 -27.32 18.73 -11.30
C HIS A 601 -25.86 18.63 -11.76
N PRO A 602 -25.15 19.77 -11.93
CA PRO A 602 -23.75 19.78 -12.38
C PRO A 602 -22.85 18.82 -11.58
N GLU A 603 -23.09 18.74 -10.28
CA GLU A 603 -22.37 17.88 -9.35
C GLU A 603 -22.53 16.38 -9.64
N ILE A 604 -23.75 15.92 -9.97
CA ILE A 604 -24.03 14.54 -10.36
C ILE A 604 -23.34 14.23 -11.71
N ARG A 605 -23.41 15.17 -12.65
CA ARG A 605 -22.77 15.05 -13.98
C ARG A 605 -21.25 14.96 -13.88
N MET A 606 -20.63 15.78 -13.03
CA MET A 606 -19.18 15.75 -12.77
C MET A 606 -18.74 14.44 -12.11
N ASN A 607 -19.50 13.93 -11.14
CA ASN A 607 -19.23 12.63 -10.52
C ASN A 607 -19.35 11.48 -11.53
N ALA A 608 -20.38 11.49 -12.38
CA ALA A 608 -20.54 10.52 -13.46
C ALA A 608 -19.34 10.57 -14.44
N LEU A 609 -18.95 11.77 -14.86
CA LEU A 609 -17.81 12.00 -15.74
C LEU A 609 -16.49 11.49 -15.13
N TYR A 610 -16.25 11.76 -13.84
CA TYR A 610 -15.08 11.27 -13.12
C TYR A 610 -14.99 9.74 -13.19
N GLN A 611 -16.10 9.03 -12.92
CA GLN A 611 -16.13 7.56 -12.99
C GLN A 611 -15.94 7.04 -14.42
N ILE A 612 -16.49 7.71 -15.44
CA ILE A 612 -16.34 7.32 -16.85
C ILE A 612 -14.87 7.42 -17.27
N LEU A 613 -14.20 8.55 -17.00
CA LEU A 613 -12.81 8.74 -17.41
C LEU A 613 -11.85 7.78 -16.70
N HIS A 614 -12.12 7.45 -15.44
CA HIS A 614 -11.35 6.45 -14.69
C HIS A 614 -11.77 5.00 -14.96
N SER A 615 -12.74 4.76 -15.86
CA SER A 615 -13.13 3.41 -16.33
C SER A 615 -12.35 2.95 -17.56
N ARG A 616 -11.29 3.68 -17.97
CA ARG A 616 -10.57 3.47 -19.24
C ARG A 616 -11.51 3.57 -20.44
N ALA A 617 -12.10 4.75 -20.59
CA ALA A 617 -13.00 5.05 -21.70
C ALA A 617 -12.29 4.83 -23.05
N ASP A 618 -12.94 4.10 -23.95
CA ASP A 618 -12.42 3.93 -25.30
C ASP A 618 -12.47 5.25 -26.09
N ARG A 619 -11.78 5.27 -27.23
CA ARG A 619 -11.71 6.46 -28.08
C ARG A 619 -13.10 6.98 -28.48
N ALA A 620 -14.06 6.11 -28.74
CA ALA A 620 -15.40 6.51 -29.15
C ALA A 620 -16.14 7.26 -28.01
N VAL A 621 -16.05 6.75 -26.78
CA VAL A 621 -16.59 7.42 -25.59
C VAL A 621 -15.88 8.75 -25.34
N LEU A 622 -14.56 8.82 -25.50
CA LEU A 622 -13.79 10.06 -25.39
C LEU A 622 -14.21 11.10 -26.44
N GLU A 623 -14.46 10.69 -27.68
CA GLU A 623 -14.97 11.55 -28.76
C GLU A 623 -16.41 12.04 -28.48
N MET A 624 -17.26 11.19 -27.88
CA MET A 624 -18.58 11.61 -27.41
C MET A 624 -18.48 12.68 -26.31
N ILE A 625 -17.62 12.46 -25.30
CA ILE A 625 -17.37 13.44 -24.22
C ILE A 625 -16.85 14.77 -24.80
N MET A 626 -15.94 14.71 -25.77
CA MET A 626 -15.42 15.89 -26.47
C MET A 626 -16.54 16.66 -27.18
N THR A 627 -17.44 15.96 -27.88
CA THR A 627 -18.58 16.56 -28.58
C THR A 627 -19.56 17.24 -27.62
N GLU A 628 -19.82 16.60 -26.47
CA GLU A 628 -20.67 17.19 -25.42
C GLU A 628 -20.05 18.44 -24.82
N MET A 629 -18.73 18.45 -24.61
CA MET A 629 -18.04 19.62 -24.07
C MET A 629 -18.17 20.85 -24.96
N ILE A 630 -18.08 20.69 -26.29
CA ILE A 630 -18.27 21.80 -27.24
C ILE A 630 -19.62 22.49 -27.02
N ARG A 631 -20.63 21.72 -26.61
CA ARG A 631 -22.00 22.19 -26.43
C ARG A 631 -22.38 22.36 -24.95
N GLU A 632 -21.42 22.31 -24.02
CA GLU A 632 -21.67 22.37 -22.59
C GLU A 632 -21.93 23.82 -22.14
N PRO A 633 -23.16 24.15 -21.69
CA PRO A 633 -23.46 25.50 -21.21
C PRO A 633 -22.96 25.76 -19.79
N ASN A 634 -22.71 24.73 -18.97
CA ASN A 634 -22.28 24.91 -17.60
C ASN A 634 -20.76 25.09 -17.51
N ALA A 635 -20.32 26.30 -17.17
CA ALA A 635 -18.91 26.66 -17.05
C ALA A 635 -18.14 25.77 -16.04
N HIS A 636 -18.76 25.32 -14.95
CA HIS A 636 -18.10 24.43 -13.98
C HIS A 636 -17.89 23.03 -14.55
N VAL A 637 -18.88 22.45 -15.23
CA VAL A 637 -18.75 21.13 -15.89
C VAL A 637 -17.69 21.18 -16.99
N LYS A 638 -17.72 22.23 -17.82
CA LYS A 638 -16.73 22.47 -18.90
C LYS A 638 -15.31 22.61 -18.34
N SER A 639 -15.16 23.41 -17.28
CA SER A 639 -13.87 23.59 -16.61
C SER A 639 -13.37 22.30 -15.96
N PHE A 640 -14.27 21.53 -15.34
CA PHE A 640 -13.92 20.26 -14.70
C PHE A 640 -13.41 19.25 -15.71
N LEU A 641 -14.13 19.08 -16.82
CA LEU A 641 -13.70 18.21 -17.90
C LEU A 641 -12.36 18.64 -18.49
N ASN A 642 -12.18 19.93 -18.78
CA ASN A 642 -10.93 20.45 -19.31
C ASN A 642 -9.74 20.18 -18.37
N GLN A 643 -9.91 20.46 -17.07
CA GLN A 643 -8.85 20.24 -16.09
C GLN A 643 -8.54 18.76 -15.90
N LEU A 644 -9.57 17.91 -15.83
CA LEU A 644 -9.40 16.47 -15.67
C LEU A 644 -8.67 15.86 -16.89
N VAL A 645 -9.04 16.27 -18.11
CA VAL A 645 -8.35 15.84 -19.34
C VAL A 645 -6.94 16.39 -19.40
N TYR A 646 -6.69 17.65 -18.99
CA TYR A 646 -5.34 18.22 -18.90
C TYR A 646 -4.44 17.37 -18.01
N GLN A 647 -4.91 17.04 -16.80
CA GLN A 647 -4.15 16.19 -15.87
C GLN A 647 -3.88 14.79 -16.42
N MET A 648 -4.93 14.15 -16.97
CA MET A 648 -4.79 12.82 -17.55
C MET A 648 -3.85 12.84 -18.76
N ALA A 649 -3.83 13.91 -19.55
CA ALA A 649 -2.98 14.10 -20.72
C ALA A 649 -1.51 14.40 -20.36
N GLU A 650 -1.27 15.15 -19.29
CA GLU A 650 0.06 15.52 -18.78
C GLU A 650 0.84 14.29 -18.32
N HIS A 651 0.16 13.33 -17.68
CA HIS A 651 0.74 12.08 -17.17
C HIS A 651 0.33 10.86 -17.99
N ALA A 652 -0.02 11.07 -19.26
CA ALA A 652 -0.66 10.04 -20.06
C ALA A 652 0.26 8.90 -20.48
N ASN A 653 1.55 9.19 -20.69
CA ASN A 653 2.51 8.16 -21.11
C ASN A 653 2.86 7.21 -19.94
N GLU A 654 2.69 7.68 -18.71
CA GLU A 654 3.04 6.96 -17.50
C GLU A 654 1.90 6.04 -17.05
N LEU A 655 0.65 6.44 -17.32
CA LEU A 655 -0.55 5.87 -16.71
C LEU A 655 -1.58 5.26 -17.69
N TYR A 656 -1.52 5.56 -19.00
CA TYR A 656 -2.51 5.10 -19.98
C TYR A 656 -1.87 4.58 -21.27
N ASP A 657 -2.64 3.86 -22.08
CA ASP A 657 -2.13 3.30 -23.32
C ASP A 657 -1.86 4.39 -24.35
N ARG A 658 -0.99 4.09 -25.30
CA ARG A 658 -0.59 5.04 -26.33
C ARG A 658 -1.77 5.65 -27.10
N GLU A 659 -2.85 4.90 -27.34
CA GLU A 659 -4.03 5.39 -28.05
C GLU A 659 -4.89 6.30 -27.16
N THR A 660 -5.19 5.90 -25.92
CA THR A 660 -5.87 6.74 -24.92
C THR A 660 -5.06 8.01 -24.64
N ALA A 661 -3.74 7.90 -24.47
CA ALA A 661 -2.85 9.04 -24.30
C ALA A 661 -2.88 10.00 -25.50
N THR A 662 -2.93 9.45 -26.72
CA THR A 662 -3.07 10.25 -27.95
C THR A 662 -4.44 10.91 -28.04
N ALA A 663 -5.51 10.20 -27.67
CA ALA A 663 -6.87 10.73 -27.64
C ALA A 663 -7.01 11.87 -26.60
N LEU A 664 -6.53 11.68 -25.38
CA LEU A 664 -6.51 12.70 -24.32
C LEU A 664 -5.72 13.94 -24.74
N ARG A 665 -4.54 13.76 -25.35
CA ARG A 665 -3.76 14.90 -25.90
C ARG A 665 -4.47 15.60 -27.04
N SER A 666 -5.18 14.85 -27.89
CA SER A 666 -5.97 15.41 -28.98
C SER A 666 -7.15 16.22 -28.42
N MET A 667 -7.88 15.68 -27.45
CA MET A 667 -8.93 16.41 -26.72
C MET A 667 -8.39 17.69 -26.09
N LEU A 668 -7.26 17.62 -25.39
CA LEU A 668 -6.64 18.78 -24.77
C LEU A 668 -6.26 19.87 -25.79
N LYS A 669 -5.72 19.49 -26.96
CA LYS A 669 -5.45 20.45 -28.05
C LYS A 669 -6.72 21.14 -28.54
N HIS A 670 -7.81 20.39 -28.72
CA HIS A 670 -9.11 20.97 -29.11
C HIS A 670 -9.67 21.87 -28.01
N PHE A 671 -9.53 21.49 -26.74
CA PHE A 671 -9.99 22.29 -25.61
C PHE A 671 -9.25 23.62 -25.50
N ARG A 672 -7.93 23.62 -25.71
CA ARG A 672 -7.12 24.85 -25.75
C ARG A 672 -7.59 25.84 -26.82
N LEU A 673 -7.91 25.34 -28.01
CA LEU A 673 -8.42 26.16 -29.12
C LEU A 673 -9.81 26.77 -28.81
N TYR A 674 -10.70 26.01 -28.17
CA TYR A 674 -12.03 26.50 -27.79
C TYR A 674 -12.02 27.39 -26.52
N SER A 675 -10.97 27.32 -25.70
CA SER A 675 -10.85 28.08 -24.45
C SER A 675 -10.34 29.52 -24.63
N GLU A 676 -9.84 29.88 -25.82
CA GLU A 676 -9.39 31.26 -26.09
C GLU A 676 -10.54 32.28 -26.04
N GLU A 677 -11.78 31.85 -26.30
CA GLU A 677 -12.96 32.73 -26.31
C GLU A 677 -13.60 32.92 -24.91
N GLU A 678 -13.26 32.10 -23.91
CA GLU A 678 -13.91 32.11 -22.58
C GLU A 678 -12.88 32.09 -21.42
N ARG A 679 -11.87 32.97 -21.49
CA ARG A 679 -10.87 33.13 -20.41
C ARG A 679 -11.50 33.79 -19.17
N THR A 680 -12.14 33.00 -18.31
CA THR A 680 -12.39 33.37 -16.91
C THR A 680 -11.54 32.51 -15.95
N PRO A 681 -10.46 33.04 -15.36
CA PRO A 681 -9.52 32.26 -14.56
C PRO A 681 -10.01 31.88 -13.14
N LEU A 682 -11.25 32.23 -12.78
CA LEU A 682 -11.68 32.34 -11.38
C LEU A 682 -12.87 31.43 -10.99
N PHE A 683 -13.36 30.60 -11.91
CA PHE A 683 -14.53 29.72 -11.71
C PHE A 683 -14.21 28.22 -11.80
N SER A 684 -12.94 27.86 -11.97
CA SER A 684 -12.54 26.51 -12.36
C SER A 684 -12.36 25.59 -11.16
N SER A 685 -12.92 24.39 -11.26
CA SER A 685 -12.45 23.25 -10.48
C SER A 685 -10.96 23.07 -10.75
N LYS A 686 -10.13 23.20 -9.71
CA LYS A 686 -8.67 23.07 -9.84
C LYS A 686 -8.29 21.66 -9.42
N PHE A 687 -7.62 20.95 -10.33
CA PHE A 687 -6.90 19.76 -9.97
C PHE A 687 -5.41 20.00 -10.19
N TYR A 688 -4.62 19.89 -9.13
CA TYR A 688 -3.17 19.89 -9.15
C TYR A 688 -2.68 18.45 -9.06
N SER A 689 -1.67 18.09 -9.84
CA SER A 689 -1.02 16.78 -9.80
C SER A 689 0.48 17.03 -9.79
N SER A 690 1.20 16.37 -8.89
CA SER A 690 2.66 16.34 -8.89
C SER A 690 3.13 14.89 -8.84
N ILE A 691 4.00 14.52 -9.77
CA ILE A 691 4.70 13.23 -9.74
C ILE A 691 6.03 13.43 -9.03
N VAL A 692 6.25 12.67 -7.97
CA VAL A 692 7.58 12.46 -7.39
C VAL A 692 8.06 11.13 -7.93
N ALA A 693 8.91 11.19 -8.96
CA ALA A 693 9.56 10.03 -9.54
C ALA A 693 11.05 10.04 -9.22
N VAL A 694 11.59 8.87 -8.92
CA VAL A 694 13.04 8.65 -8.94
C VAL A 694 13.41 8.32 -10.38
N GLU A 695 14.19 9.18 -11.02
CA GLU A 695 14.41 9.16 -12.47
C GLU A 695 15.62 8.27 -12.86
N HIS A 696 15.41 7.30 -13.76
CA HIS A 696 16.42 6.95 -14.75
C HIS A 696 15.84 6.31 -16.04
N ASN A 697 16.03 6.99 -17.18
CA ASN A 697 15.73 6.61 -18.57
C ASN A 697 14.34 6.01 -18.89
N GLN A 698 13.40 6.91 -19.18
CA GLN A 698 12.14 6.75 -19.93
C GLN A 698 11.07 5.78 -19.39
N ILE A 699 11.29 5.06 -18.30
CA ILE A 699 10.21 4.36 -17.59
C ILE A 699 10.36 4.63 -16.08
N HIS A 700 9.38 5.30 -15.49
CA HIS A 700 9.31 5.45 -14.03
C HIS A 700 8.72 4.15 -13.45
N GLU A 701 9.48 3.31 -12.72
CA GLU A 701 8.87 2.12 -12.08
C GLU A 701 8.54 2.28 -10.60
N LEU A 702 9.16 3.24 -9.91
CA LEU A 702 8.68 3.70 -8.61
C LEU A 702 8.33 5.18 -8.73
N ALA A 703 7.04 5.47 -8.79
CA ALA A 703 6.53 6.83 -8.82
C ALA A 703 5.40 6.97 -7.82
N SER A 704 5.37 8.10 -7.12
CA SER A 704 4.20 8.52 -6.36
C SER A 704 3.61 9.75 -7.04
N GLN A 705 2.29 9.75 -7.19
CA GLN A 705 1.57 10.89 -7.73
C GLN A 705 0.62 11.41 -6.66
N LEU A 706 0.76 12.69 -6.32
CA LEU A 706 -0.14 13.39 -5.40
C LEU A 706 -1.08 14.26 -6.22
N ASN A 707 -2.39 14.03 -6.13
CA ASN A 707 -3.39 14.89 -6.76
C ASN A 707 -4.25 15.58 -5.72
N PHE A 708 -4.47 16.88 -5.91
CA PHE A 708 -5.37 17.70 -5.10
C PHE A 708 -6.44 18.27 -6.01
N GLY A 709 -7.71 17.96 -5.74
CA GLY A 709 -8.86 18.40 -6.52
C GLY A 709 -9.82 19.26 -5.69
N VAL A 710 -10.36 20.32 -6.30
CA VAL A 710 -11.40 21.17 -5.72
C VAL A 710 -12.53 21.33 -6.73
N LEU A 711 -13.77 21.06 -6.34
CA LEU A 711 -14.97 21.18 -7.17
C LEU A 711 -15.86 22.34 -6.72
N PHE A 712 -16.36 23.11 -7.68
CA PHE A 712 -17.30 24.22 -7.47
C PHE A 712 -18.59 23.98 -8.26
N SER A 713 -19.68 24.65 -7.87
CA SER A 713 -20.97 24.58 -8.54
C SER A 713 -21.71 25.91 -8.48
N ASN A 714 -22.69 26.09 -9.37
CA ASN A 714 -23.43 27.35 -9.51
C ASN A 714 -24.32 27.70 -8.30
N ASP A 715 -24.67 26.73 -7.46
CA ASP A 715 -25.55 26.89 -6.30
C ASP A 715 -24.81 27.25 -5.01
N SER A 716 -23.47 27.25 -5.00
CA SER A 716 -22.63 27.41 -3.81
C SER A 716 -21.50 28.39 -4.05
N ARG A 717 -21.12 29.15 -3.03
CA ARG A 717 -19.91 29.99 -3.09
C ARG A 717 -18.69 29.26 -2.54
N LEU A 718 -18.92 28.26 -1.71
CA LEU A 718 -17.88 27.41 -1.16
C LEU A 718 -17.64 26.20 -2.08
N PRO A 719 -16.43 25.61 -2.07
CA PRO A 719 -16.17 24.35 -2.75
C PRO A 719 -17.20 23.29 -2.34
N LYS A 720 -17.77 22.56 -3.30
CA LYS A 720 -18.64 21.41 -3.05
C LYS A 720 -17.86 20.17 -2.68
N GLU A 721 -16.65 20.01 -3.22
CA GLU A 721 -15.77 18.91 -2.86
C GLU A 721 -14.30 19.36 -2.83
N ILE A 722 -13.55 18.84 -1.86
CA ILE A 722 -12.09 18.92 -1.79
C ILE A 722 -11.58 17.49 -1.67
N MET A 723 -10.63 17.09 -2.50
CA MET A 723 -10.05 15.76 -2.47
C MET A 723 -8.53 15.83 -2.57
N ALA A 724 -7.85 14.95 -1.84
CA ALA A 724 -6.43 14.68 -1.97
C ALA A 724 -6.25 13.18 -2.21
N THR A 725 -5.49 12.79 -3.23
CA THR A 725 -5.25 11.39 -3.61
C THR A 725 -3.76 11.16 -3.78
N MET A 726 -3.31 9.95 -3.43
CA MET A 726 -1.96 9.47 -3.67
C MET A 726 -2.03 8.17 -4.46
N ASN A 727 -1.45 8.16 -5.66
CA ASN A 727 -1.25 6.94 -6.45
C ASN A 727 0.18 6.44 -6.24
N LEU A 728 0.37 5.13 -6.26
CA LEU A 728 1.69 4.50 -6.19
C LEU A 728 1.88 3.60 -7.42
N LEU A 729 2.92 3.87 -8.20
CA LEU A 729 3.40 2.98 -9.26
C LEU A 729 4.61 2.24 -8.73
N SER A 730 4.59 0.90 -8.75
CA SER A 730 5.68 0.02 -8.30
C SER A 730 5.74 -1.23 -9.17
N ASN A 731 6.92 -1.63 -9.65
CA ASN A 731 7.14 -2.85 -10.46
C ASN A 731 6.19 -2.96 -11.67
N ASN A 732 6.09 -1.89 -12.46
CA ASN A 732 5.14 -1.78 -13.57
C ASN A 732 3.68 -2.06 -13.18
N ARG A 733 3.31 -1.75 -11.93
CA ARG A 733 1.92 -1.84 -11.44
C ARG A 733 1.47 -0.55 -10.79
N LEU A 734 0.34 -0.05 -11.24
CA LEU A 734 -0.30 1.11 -10.66
C LEU A 734 -1.26 0.66 -9.55
N ILE A 735 -1.09 1.23 -8.37
CA ILE A 735 -2.03 1.18 -7.24
C ILE A 735 -2.71 2.55 -7.17
N PRO A 736 -3.82 2.75 -7.92
CA PRO A 736 -4.55 4.02 -7.90
C PRO A 736 -5.20 4.22 -6.53
N ASN A 737 -5.32 5.49 -6.10
CA ASN A 737 -5.92 5.89 -4.83
C ASN A 737 -5.40 5.06 -3.64
N THR A 738 -4.08 4.88 -3.57
CA THR A 738 -3.40 4.19 -2.46
C THR A 738 -3.84 4.82 -1.14
N TYR A 739 -3.82 6.15 -1.06
CA TYR A 739 -4.54 6.91 -0.03
C TYR A 739 -5.40 7.98 -0.68
N GLN A 740 -6.59 8.21 -0.13
CA GLN A 740 -7.43 9.34 -0.52
C GLN A 740 -8.11 9.94 0.72
N PHE A 741 -8.13 11.26 0.78
CA PHE A 741 -8.90 12.06 1.72
C PHE A 741 -9.88 12.91 0.92
N GLY A 742 -11.13 13.00 1.36
CA GLY A 742 -12.12 13.85 0.71
C GLY A 742 -13.09 14.50 1.68
N MET A 743 -13.57 15.68 1.31
CA MET A 743 -14.61 16.43 1.98
C MET A 743 -15.63 16.87 0.95
N HIS A 744 -16.89 16.49 1.14
CA HIS A 744 -18.02 16.93 0.35
C HIS A 744 -18.97 17.78 1.21
N GLN A 745 -19.54 18.86 0.68
CA GLN A 745 -20.50 19.70 1.40
C GLN A 745 -21.71 20.07 0.55
N GLN A 746 -22.85 20.27 1.20
CA GLN A 746 -24.05 20.84 0.61
C GLN A 746 -24.65 21.89 1.53
N ASN A 747 -24.97 23.06 0.96
CA ASN A 747 -25.65 24.15 1.63
C ASN A 747 -25.02 24.54 2.98
N ILE A 748 -23.72 24.30 3.18
CA ILE A 748 -23.03 24.66 4.43
C ILE A 748 -23.08 26.18 4.65
N GLU A 749 -23.32 26.95 3.58
CA GLU A 749 -23.67 28.36 3.69
C GLU A 749 -24.79 28.56 4.70
N GLN A 750 -25.92 27.83 4.61
CA GLN A 750 -27.04 27.95 5.55
C GLN A 750 -26.62 27.66 7.01
N PHE A 751 -25.73 26.70 7.22
CA PHE A 751 -25.15 26.43 8.53
C PHE A 751 -24.36 27.65 9.03
N ILE A 752 -23.51 28.21 8.17
CA ILE A 752 -22.74 29.42 8.45
C ILE A 752 -23.68 30.61 8.70
N GLU A 753 -24.73 30.78 7.89
CA GLU A 753 -25.72 31.84 8.04
C GLU A 753 -26.45 31.74 9.35
N ARG A 754 -26.93 30.55 9.73
CA ARG A 754 -27.65 30.34 10.99
C ARG A 754 -26.75 30.49 12.20
N LEU A 755 -25.51 30.03 12.12
CA LEU A 755 -24.51 30.27 13.16
C LEU A 755 -24.30 31.78 13.35
N PHE A 756 -24.13 32.54 12.25
CA PHE A 756 -24.00 33.99 12.31
C PHE A 756 -25.29 34.69 12.72
N ASN A 757 -26.45 34.22 12.29
CA ASN A 757 -27.75 34.76 12.68
C ASN A 757 -28.06 34.48 14.15
N ALA A 758 -27.65 33.33 14.71
CA ALA A 758 -27.74 33.06 16.14
C ALA A 758 -26.80 33.96 16.96
N ILE A 759 -25.68 34.38 16.36
CA ILE A 759 -24.79 35.43 16.88
C ILE A 759 -25.39 36.84 16.68
N GLU A 760 -26.32 37.03 15.74
CA GLU A 760 -26.95 38.31 15.36
C GLU A 760 -28.31 38.57 16.03
N SER A 761 -29.09 37.52 16.31
CA SER A 761 -30.46 37.57 16.85
C SER A 761 -30.52 37.69 18.37
N LYS A 762 -29.39 37.45 19.04
CA LYS A 762 -29.22 37.77 20.45
C LYS A 762 -28.59 39.15 20.52
N ASP A 763 -29.16 40.04 21.33
CA ASP A 763 -28.59 41.36 21.53
C ASP A 763 -27.15 41.20 22.06
N VAL A 764 -26.23 42.08 21.68
CA VAL A 764 -24.84 42.05 22.20
C VAL A 764 -24.87 42.06 23.74
N ASP A 765 -25.93 42.65 24.32
CA ASP A 765 -26.29 42.69 25.74
C ASP A 765 -26.73 41.34 26.36
N GLU A 766 -27.17 40.36 25.58
CA GLU A 766 -27.55 39.00 26.04
C GLU A 766 -26.41 37.98 25.91
N ILE A 767 -25.51 38.18 24.93
CA ILE A 767 -24.38 37.30 24.64
C ILE A 767 -23.18 37.58 25.57
N LEU A 768 -23.03 38.82 26.03
CA LEU A 768 -21.84 39.29 26.75
C LEU A 768 -22.23 39.87 28.11
N VAL A 769 -21.49 39.47 29.15
CA VAL A 769 -21.67 39.96 30.52
C VAL A 769 -21.39 41.48 30.56
N ARG A 770 -22.20 42.23 31.33
CA ARG A 770 -22.15 43.71 31.47
C ARG A 770 -20.71 44.21 31.72
N GLY A 771 -20.09 44.84 30.72
CA GLY A 771 -18.70 45.38 30.78
C GLY A 771 -17.89 45.18 29.49
N ARG A 772 -18.37 44.35 28.56
CA ARG A 772 -17.79 44.03 27.23
C ARG A 772 -18.30 44.88 26.05
N ARG A 773 -18.92 46.02 26.33
CA ARG A 773 -19.83 46.70 25.40
C ARG A 773 -19.18 47.25 24.12
N SER A 774 -17.99 47.88 24.16
CA SER A 774 -17.50 48.67 23.02
C SER A 774 -16.64 47.94 21.98
N ILE A 775 -16.06 46.78 22.30
CA ILE A 775 -14.99 46.17 21.45
C ILE A 775 -15.35 44.76 20.95
N ALA A 776 -16.12 43.98 21.74
CA ALA A 776 -16.76 42.77 21.19
C ALA A 776 -17.77 43.15 20.10
N GLU A 777 -18.41 44.31 20.24
CA GLU A 777 -19.14 44.98 19.16
C GLU A 777 -18.27 45.12 17.91
N GLU A 778 -17.02 45.58 18.00
CA GLU A 778 -16.18 45.83 16.81
C GLU A 778 -15.74 44.55 16.09
N SER A 779 -15.35 43.48 16.81
CA SER A 779 -15.00 42.18 16.22
C SER A 779 -16.22 41.43 15.69
N VAL A 780 -17.34 41.47 16.41
CA VAL A 780 -18.61 40.91 15.95
C VAL A 780 -19.16 41.73 14.78
N ASN A 781 -19.06 43.06 14.80
CA ASN A 781 -19.41 43.94 13.68
C ASN A 781 -18.44 43.80 12.50
N PHE A 782 -17.18 43.43 12.74
CA PHE A 782 -16.22 43.06 11.70
C PHE A 782 -16.60 41.72 11.06
N LEU A 783 -16.89 40.69 11.84
CA LEU A 783 -17.34 39.39 11.34
C LEU A 783 -18.71 39.50 10.64
N LYS A 784 -19.67 40.24 11.23
CA LYS A 784 -20.95 40.63 10.61
C LYS A 784 -20.69 41.42 9.33
N GLY A 785 -19.78 42.39 9.36
CA GLY A 785 -19.41 43.21 8.21
C GLY A 785 -18.71 42.42 7.11
N LEU A 786 -17.87 41.44 7.45
CA LEU A 786 -17.19 40.54 6.52
C LEU A 786 -18.19 39.56 5.92
N TYR A 787 -19.04 38.94 6.73
CA TYR A 787 -20.12 38.06 6.30
C TYR A 787 -21.11 38.79 5.36
N ASN A 788 -21.61 39.96 5.76
CA ASN A 788 -22.49 40.81 4.94
C ASN A 788 -21.82 41.29 3.64
N ARG A 789 -20.48 41.48 3.63
CA ARG A 789 -19.71 41.88 2.43
C ARG A 789 -19.37 40.70 1.52
N MET A 790 -18.99 39.55 2.08
CA MET A 790 -18.79 38.30 1.35
C MET A 790 -20.09 37.81 0.73
N LYS A 791 -21.25 38.32 1.19
CA LYS A 791 -22.60 37.94 0.75
C LYS A 791 -22.69 36.43 0.62
N ILE A 792 -22.18 35.69 1.62
CA ILE A 792 -22.42 34.24 1.74
C ILE A 792 -23.91 34.11 2.07
N ALA A 793 -24.70 34.31 1.02
CA ALA A 793 -26.13 34.27 1.00
C ALA A 793 -26.44 33.01 0.20
N SER A 794 -27.20 32.09 0.80
CA SER A 794 -27.80 30.97 0.10
C SER A 794 -28.49 31.54 -1.14
N ARG A 795 -28.06 31.11 -2.33
CA ARG A 795 -28.72 31.55 -3.57
C ARG A 795 -30.16 31.05 -3.48
N ARG A 796 -31.12 31.99 -3.59
CA ARG A 796 -32.58 31.77 -3.67
C ARG A 796 -32.93 30.34 -4.12
N ILE A 797 -33.63 29.59 -3.28
CA ILE A 797 -34.86 28.86 -3.60
C ILE A 797 -35.63 28.66 -2.28
N SER A 798 -36.78 29.32 -2.20
CA SER A 798 -37.80 29.16 -1.17
C SER A 798 -38.68 27.92 -1.41
N SER A 799 -38.16 26.84 -2.01
CA SER A 799 -38.98 25.66 -2.34
C SER A 799 -38.38 24.28 -2.11
N GLU A 800 -37.12 24.12 -1.67
CA GLU A 800 -36.63 22.81 -1.19
C GLU A 800 -35.77 22.98 0.07
N GLN A 801 -36.32 22.55 1.21
CA GLN A 801 -35.68 22.48 2.53
C GLN A 801 -34.56 21.42 2.55
N VAL A 802 -33.48 21.59 1.78
CA VAL A 802 -32.34 20.66 1.85
C VAL A 802 -31.35 21.13 2.92
N ALA A 803 -31.40 20.46 4.08
CA ALA A 803 -30.56 20.71 5.25
C ALA A 803 -29.04 20.74 4.91
N PRO A 804 -28.24 21.62 5.56
CA PRO A 804 -26.79 21.65 5.41
C PRO A 804 -26.16 20.30 5.74
N LEU A 805 -25.09 19.97 5.02
CA LEU A 805 -24.40 18.68 5.12
C LEU A 805 -22.89 18.82 4.89
N VAL A 806 -22.10 18.10 5.67
CA VAL A 806 -20.66 17.87 5.42
C VAL A 806 -20.37 16.38 5.54
N LEU A 807 -19.74 15.81 4.52
CA LEU A 807 -19.27 14.42 4.45
C LEU A 807 -17.75 14.41 4.34
N LEU A 808 -17.06 13.97 5.39
CA LEU A 808 -15.62 13.69 5.39
C LEU A 808 -15.40 12.21 5.15
N TYR A 809 -14.43 11.82 4.33
CA TYR A 809 -14.10 10.41 4.10
C TYR A 809 -12.60 10.17 3.88
N THR A 810 -12.16 8.99 4.26
CA THR A 810 -10.82 8.48 3.95
C THR A 810 -10.92 7.14 3.25
N ARG A 811 -10.03 6.91 2.29
CA ARG A 811 -9.90 5.63 1.59
C ARG A 811 -8.47 5.14 1.56
N HIS A 812 -8.34 3.83 1.53
CA HIS A 812 -7.11 3.12 1.28
C HIS A 812 -7.35 2.13 0.15
N GLN A 813 -6.62 2.23 -0.96
CA GLN A 813 -6.74 1.36 -2.14
C GLN A 813 -8.19 1.30 -2.71
N ASP A 814 -8.81 2.45 -2.94
CA ASP A 814 -10.22 2.60 -3.39
C ASP A 814 -11.28 2.05 -2.40
N MET A 815 -10.91 1.70 -1.15
CA MET A 815 -11.82 1.20 -0.12
C MET A 815 -12.03 2.27 0.97
N ASP A 816 -13.29 2.61 1.27
CA ASP A 816 -13.64 3.53 2.35
C ASP A 816 -13.26 2.92 3.70
N THR A 817 -12.37 3.58 4.46
CA THR A 817 -11.91 3.14 5.80
C THR A 817 -12.65 3.86 6.92
N PHE A 818 -13.05 5.10 6.68
CA PHE A 818 -13.77 5.95 7.62
C PHE A 818 -14.57 7.00 6.85
N PHE A 819 -15.73 7.38 7.38
CA PHE A 819 -16.38 8.62 7.01
C PHE A 819 -17.12 9.24 8.20
N CYS A 820 -17.27 10.56 8.16
CA CYS A 820 -18.08 11.32 9.09
C CYS A 820 -19.12 12.13 8.32
N LEU A 821 -20.37 12.10 8.77
CA LEU A 821 -21.45 12.93 8.24
C LEU A 821 -21.97 13.85 9.33
N THR A 822 -21.95 15.16 9.08
CA THR A 822 -22.52 16.20 9.96
C THR A 822 -23.64 16.90 9.21
N ASP A 823 -24.82 17.01 9.84
CA ASP A 823 -26.02 17.66 9.30
C ASP A 823 -26.64 18.65 10.29
N GLU A 824 -27.74 19.29 9.88
CA GLU A 824 -28.49 20.27 10.69
C GLU A 824 -28.96 19.72 12.05
N GLU A 825 -29.32 18.43 12.12
CA GLU A 825 -29.75 17.79 13.37
C GLU A 825 -28.61 17.59 14.37
N SER A 826 -27.35 17.60 13.91
CA SER A 826 -26.16 17.55 14.79
C SER A 826 -25.80 18.92 15.40
N LEU A 827 -26.48 20.00 14.99
CA LEU A 827 -26.19 21.37 15.41
C LEU A 827 -26.59 21.66 16.87
N PRO A 828 -27.79 21.26 17.38
CA PRO A 828 -28.13 21.47 18.78
C PRO A 828 -27.19 20.72 19.72
N GLU A 829 -26.78 19.49 19.45
CA GLU A 829 -25.80 18.80 20.31
C GLU A 829 -24.46 19.53 20.38
N LEU A 830 -23.92 19.98 19.24
CA LEU A 830 -22.72 20.81 19.23
C LEU A 830 -22.97 22.11 20.01
N LEU A 831 -24.00 22.88 19.68
CA LEU A 831 -24.31 24.19 20.29
C LEU A 831 -24.75 24.13 21.77
N GLU A 832 -25.49 23.13 22.21
CA GLU A 832 -25.91 22.88 23.61
C GLU A 832 -24.73 22.46 24.49
N THR A 833 -23.69 21.86 23.90
CA THR A 833 -22.40 21.68 24.59
C THR A 833 -21.76 23.03 24.92
N PHE A 834 -22.03 24.07 24.13
CA PHE A 834 -21.45 25.41 24.26
C PHE A 834 -22.38 26.44 24.92
N ILE A 835 -23.71 26.27 24.89
CA ILE A 835 -24.72 27.28 25.28
C ILE A 835 -25.75 26.64 26.21
N VAL A 836 -25.74 27.01 27.49
CA VAL A 836 -26.73 26.60 28.50
C VAL A 836 -27.53 27.83 28.93
N ASP A 837 -28.86 27.74 28.91
CA ASP A 837 -29.78 28.85 29.26
C ASP A 837 -29.47 30.15 28.49
N GLY A 838 -29.11 30.01 27.21
CA GLY A 838 -28.79 31.14 26.34
C GLY A 838 -27.41 31.76 26.54
N LYS A 839 -26.61 31.29 27.51
CA LYS A 839 -25.26 31.77 27.85
C LYS A 839 -24.18 30.75 27.51
N VAL A 840 -23.02 31.23 27.03
CA VAL A 840 -21.87 30.35 26.73
C VAL A 840 -21.18 29.91 28.03
N ASP A 841 -21.28 28.63 28.40
CA ASP A 841 -20.64 28.08 29.61
C ASP A 841 -19.23 27.56 29.29
N VAL A 842 -18.26 28.47 29.31
CA VAL A 842 -16.85 28.18 29.00
C VAL A 842 -16.16 27.33 30.06
N ALA A 843 -16.75 27.15 31.25
CA ALA A 843 -16.15 26.38 32.35
C ALA A 843 -16.09 24.87 32.04
N ARG A 844 -17.00 24.35 31.20
CA ARG A 844 -16.96 22.95 30.73
C ARG A 844 -15.75 22.62 29.84
N PHE A 845 -15.05 23.65 29.35
CA PHE A 845 -13.85 23.50 28.52
C PHE A 845 -12.56 23.60 29.32
N GLU A 846 -12.59 23.76 30.64
CA GLU A 846 -11.36 23.69 31.44
C GLU A 846 -10.89 22.23 31.54
N LEU A 847 -9.97 21.85 30.64
CA LEU A 847 -9.28 20.57 30.72
C LEU A 847 -8.02 20.78 31.55
N ASN A 848 -8.02 20.21 32.75
CA ASN A 848 -6.84 20.20 33.59
C ASN A 848 -5.91 19.06 33.17
N ASN A 849 -4.96 19.37 32.27
CA ASN A 849 -3.87 18.48 31.86
C ASN A 849 -4.33 17.06 31.48
N TYR A 850 -5.35 16.96 30.62
CA TYR A 850 -5.81 15.68 30.10
C TYR A 850 -4.67 14.99 29.35
N ARG A 851 -4.23 13.83 29.84
CA ARG A 851 -3.15 13.04 29.25
C ARG A 851 -3.76 11.95 28.37
N PHE A 852 -3.20 11.77 27.19
CA PHE A 852 -3.54 10.65 26.32
C PHE A 852 -2.26 9.97 25.83
N ASN A 853 -2.35 8.65 25.70
CA ASN A 853 -1.33 7.81 25.10
C ASN A 853 -2.04 6.83 24.18
N TRP A 854 -1.59 6.78 22.93
CA TRP A 854 -2.15 5.92 21.91
C TRP A 854 -1.03 5.18 21.20
N ALA A 855 -1.15 3.85 21.13
CA ALA A 855 -0.25 2.99 20.37
C ALA A 855 -1.05 2.18 19.35
N SER A 856 -0.54 2.14 18.12
CA SER A 856 -1.15 1.43 17.00
C SER A 856 -0.11 0.73 16.16
N ALA A 857 -0.41 -0.51 15.79
CA ALA A 857 0.34 -1.29 14.81
C ALA A 857 -0.47 -1.48 13.53
N SER A 858 0.16 -1.44 12.36
CA SER A 858 -0.49 -1.73 11.08
C SER A 858 0.48 -2.34 10.08
N TYR A 859 -0.04 -3.12 9.13
CA TYR A 859 0.68 -3.45 7.90
C TYR A 859 0.13 -2.56 6.78
N GLY A 860 0.95 -1.60 6.32
CA GLY A 860 0.56 -0.75 5.19
C GLY A 860 0.41 -1.56 3.89
N HIS A 861 1.24 -2.59 3.75
CA HIS A 861 1.15 -3.55 2.66
C HIS A 861 1.76 -4.89 3.09
N GLU A 862 1.17 -6.00 2.65
CA GLU A 862 1.75 -7.34 2.79
C GLU A 862 1.46 -8.14 1.52
N GLN A 863 2.52 -8.67 0.92
CA GLN A 863 2.48 -9.48 -0.28
C GLN A 863 3.42 -10.68 -0.12
N GLN A 864 3.03 -11.83 -0.68
CA GLN A 864 3.86 -13.02 -0.65
C GLN A 864 3.64 -13.88 -1.89
N ILE A 865 4.73 -14.42 -2.44
CA ILE A 865 4.76 -15.47 -3.45
C ILE A 865 5.53 -16.66 -2.89
N LYS A 866 5.08 -17.89 -3.19
CA LYS A 866 5.84 -19.12 -2.97
C LYS A 866 5.89 -19.93 -4.26
N THR A 867 7.09 -20.31 -4.70
CA THR A 867 7.35 -21.14 -5.88
C THR A 867 8.19 -22.36 -5.49
N PRO A 868 8.03 -23.54 -6.11
CA PRO A 868 8.98 -24.64 -5.94
C PRO A 868 10.33 -24.29 -6.56
N THR A 869 11.37 -25.03 -6.14
CA THR A 869 12.66 -25.08 -6.83
C THR A 869 12.98 -26.50 -7.29
N ILE A 870 13.94 -26.62 -8.21
CA ILE A 870 14.46 -27.94 -8.67
C ILE A 870 15.11 -28.79 -7.58
N THR A 871 15.36 -28.23 -6.39
CA THR A 871 15.88 -28.98 -5.21
C THR A 871 14.77 -29.54 -4.32
N GLY A 872 13.49 -29.27 -4.64
CA GLY A 872 12.35 -29.70 -3.86
C GLY A 872 12.06 -28.81 -2.64
N LEU A 873 12.86 -27.77 -2.46
CA LEU A 873 12.65 -26.73 -1.45
C LEU A 873 11.86 -25.56 -2.05
N PRO A 874 10.90 -24.99 -1.32
CA PRO A 874 10.18 -23.82 -1.80
C PRO A 874 10.98 -22.53 -1.58
N LEU A 875 10.83 -21.62 -2.52
CA LEU A 875 11.34 -20.26 -2.49
C LEU A 875 10.18 -19.30 -2.22
N LEU A 876 10.31 -18.51 -1.17
CA LEU A 876 9.32 -17.53 -0.73
C LEU A 876 9.85 -16.13 -0.95
N THR A 877 9.09 -15.32 -1.69
CA THR A 877 9.36 -13.89 -1.84
C THR A 877 8.28 -13.10 -1.10
N THR A 878 8.67 -12.23 -0.18
CA THR A 878 7.73 -11.45 0.65
C THR A 878 8.07 -9.97 0.64
N ILE A 879 7.04 -9.13 0.57
CA ILE A 879 7.12 -7.69 0.87
C ILE A 879 6.21 -7.43 2.06
N ARG A 880 6.75 -6.78 3.10
CA ARG A 880 5.97 -6.36 4.27
C ARG A 880 6.34 -4.94 4.65
N ILE A 881 5.33 -4.14 4.99
CA ILE A 881 5.50 -2.76 5.50
C ILE A 881 4.85 -2.66 6.90
N PRO A 882 5.48 -3.22 7.94
CA PRO A 882 5.09 -2.99 9.33
C PRO A 882 5.30 -1.53 9.74
N THR A 883 4.26 -0.92 10.30
CA THR A 883 4.28 0.44 10.85
C THR A 883 3.83 0.42 12.31
N LEU A 884 4.59 1.09 13.16
CA LEU A 884 4.26 1.40 14.54
C LEU A 884 4.05 2.91 14.67
N THR A 885 2.93 3.29 15.26
CA THR A 885 2.59 4.69 15.55
C THR A 885 2.28 4.83 17.02
N ILE A 886 3.00 5.72 17.69
CA ILE A 886 2.80 6.06 19.10
C ILE A 886 2.55 7.56 19.16
N VAL A 887 1.47 7.96 19.82
CA VAL A 887 1.15 9.37 20.03
C VAL A 887 0.89 9.58 21.50
N GLU A 888 1.77 10.36 22.13
CA GLU A 888 1.65 10.75 23.53
C GLU A 888 1.41 12.26 23.60
N GLY A 889 0.58 12.70 24.53
CA GLY A 889 0.32 14.12 24.65
C GLY A 889 -0.46 14.51 25.89
N THR A 890 -0.46 15.82 26.12
CA THR A 890 -1.27 16.46 27.15
C THR A 890 -1.99 17.65 26.54
N VAL A 891 -3.30 17.73 26.76
CA VAL A 891 -4.10 18.91 26.43
C VAL A 891 -4.48 19.58 27.74
N SER A 892 -4.21 20.86 27.86
CA SER A 892 -4.83 21.69 28.88
C SER A 892 -5.46 22.92 28.28
N SER A 893 -6.55 23.36 28.89
CA SER A 893 -7.25 24.56 28.49
C SER A 893 -7.63 25.33 29.74
N SER A 894 -7.33 26.61 29.73
CA SER A 894 -7.57 27.54 30.83
C SER A 894 -8.16 28.82 30.29
N PHE A 895 -9.12 29.37 31.02
CA PHE A 895 -9.73 30.66 30.70
C PHE A 895 -9.35 31.65 31.82
N GLY A 896 -8.87 32.85 31.47
CA GLY A 896 -8.30 33.80 32.42
C GLY A 896 -9.25 34.25 33.54
N GLU A 897 -8.69 34.67 34.69
CA GLU A 897 -9.39 34.97 35.95
C GLU A 897 -10.68 35.81 35.79
N LYS A 898 -11.76 35.31 36.41
CA LYS A 898 -12.99 36.05 36.70
C LYS A 898 -12.75 36.97 37.90
N GLN A 899 -12.52 38.27 37.68
CA GLN A 899 -12.85 39.27 38.70
C GLN A 899 -14.24 39.85 38.42
N GLU A 900 -14.87 40.34 39.51
CA GLU A 900 -16.24 40.82 39.64
C GLU A 900 -16.92 41.19 38.31
N GLU A 901 -18.05 40.53 38.04
CA GLU A 901 -18.77 40.43 36.76
C GLU A 901 -18.08 39.48 35.75
N ASN A 902 -18.70 38.31 35.51
CA ASN A 902 -18.33 37.19 34.61
C ASN A 902 -17.57 37.51 33.27
N HIS A 903 -16.32 38.00 33.30
CA HIS A 903 -15.54 38.31 32.09
C HIS A 903 -14.30 37.40 31.91
N VAL A 904 -14.38 36.37 31.06
CA VAL A 904 -13.21 35.64 30.51
C VAL A 904 -12.33 36.54 29.60
N ARG A 905 -11.24 37.13 30.10
CA ARG A 905 -10.36 38.03 29.32
C ARG A 905 -9.39 37.32 28.36
N SER A 906 -9.14 36.03 28.56
CA SER A 906 -8.26 35.26 27.67
C SER A 906 -8.66 33.79 27.65
N ALA A 907 -8.51 33.14 26.50
CA ALA A 907 -8.58 31.69 26.36
C ALA A 907 -7.18 31.18 26.02
N LYS A 908 -6.72 30.15 26.71
CA LYS A 908 -5.42 29.53 26.46
C LYS A 908 -5.61 28.02 26.33
N ILE A 909 -5.16 27.45 25.23
CA ILE A 909 -5.10 26.01 24.99
C ILE A 909 -3.63 25.64 24.84
N HIS A 910 -3.15 24.75 25.70
CA HIS A 910 -1.81 24.20 25.66
C HIS A 910 -1.89 22.74 25.21
N LEU A 911 -1.36 22.47 24.03
CA LEU A 911 -1.25 21.14 23.44
C LEU A 911 0.22 20.73 23.39
N LYS A 912 0.60 19.72 24.17
CA LYS A 912 1.86 19.01 23.99
C LYS A 912 1.56 17.68 23.30
N LEU A 913 2.21 17.42 22.18
CA LEU A 913 2.02 16.23 21.35
C LEU A 913 3.38 15.69 20.93
N GLU A 914 3.57 14.38 21.00
CA GLU A 914 4.79 13.71 20.56
C GLU A 914 4.42 12.47 19.75
N PRO A 915 4.14 12.62 18.44
CA PRO A 915 3.99 11.51 17.52
C PRO A 915 5.37 10.89 17.23
N LYS A 916 5.42 9.58 17.32
CA LYS A 916 6.55 8.72 16.94
C LYS A 916 6.04 7.68 15.95
N ILE A 917 6.63 7.64 14.77
CA ILE A 917 6.28 6.69 13.72
C ILE A 917 7.54 5.93 13.34
N ALA A 918 7.47 4.61 13.31
CA ALA A 918 8.51 3.76 12.74
C ALA A 918 7.87 2.85 11.70
N THR A 919 8.40 2.89 10.48
CA THR A 919 7.99 2.00 9.39
C THR A 919 9.20 1.36 8.76
N THR A 920 9.07 0.11 8.32
CA THR A 920 10.16 -0.59 7.64
C THR A 920 9.61 -1.34 6.44
N VAL A 921 10.14 -1.05 5.25
CA VAL A 921 9.90 -1.89 4.07
C VAL A 921 10.86 -3.06 4.13
N ILE A 922 10.31 -4.26 4.24
CA ILE A 922 11.06 -5.53 4.31
C ILE A 922 10.79 -6.29 3.02
N VAL A 923 11.80 -6.42 2.17
CA VAL A 923 11.77 -7.29 0.98
C VAL A 923 12.66 -8.48 1.26
N LYS A 924 12.17 -9.69 1.00
CA LYS A 924 12.89 -10.92 1.35
C LYS A 924 12.63 -12.00 0.33
N MET A 925 13.68 -12.71 -0.07
CA MET A 925 13.66 -13.90 -0.91
C MET A 925 14.35 -15.02 -0.15
N GLU A 926 13.59 -16.03 0.27
CA GLU A 926 14.08 -17.07 1.18
C GLU A 926 13.68 -18.48 0.79
N VAL A 927 14.61 -19.41 0.94
CA VAL A 927 14.36 -20.83 0.91
C VAL A 927 13.92 -21.25 2.30
N PHE A 928 12.72 -21.82 2.40
CA PHE A 928 12.14 -22.24 3.68
C PHE A 928 11.99 -23.77 3.72
N SER A 929 12.61 -24.40 4.72
CA SER A 929 12.55 -25.83 4.96
C SER A 929 12.49 -26.13 6.46
N PRO A 930 11.96 -27.30 6.87
CA PRO A 930 12.12 -27.80 8.23
C PRO A 930 13.59 -27.97 8.63
N LEU A 931 14.45 -28.22 7.65
CA LEU A 931 15.89 -28.40 7.86
C LEU A 931 16.61 -27.08 8.17
N PHE A 932 16.27 -26.01 7.44
CA PHE A 932 16.91 -24.71 7.54
C PHE A 932 16.06 -23.61 6.87
N THR A 933 16.40 -22.35 7.14
CA THR A 933 15.94 -21.19 6.38
C THR A 933 17.14 -20.40 5.90
N SER A 934 17.22 -20.07 4.62
CA SER A 934 18.33 -19.29 4.05
C SER A 934 17.83 -18.32 3.00
N GLY A 935 18.52 -17.22 2.79
CA GLY A 935 18.14 -16.30 1.74
C GLY A 935 18.78 -14.93 1.86
N ILE A 936 18.12 -13.98 1.20
CA ILE A 936 18.46 -12.57 1.17
C ILE A 936 17.26 -11.73 1.61
N LYS A 937 17.55 -10.59 2.25
CA LYS A 937 16.57 -9.59 2.63
C LYS A 937 17.15 -8.19 2.56
N THR A 938 16.30 -7.21 2.30
CA THR A 938 16.60 -5.79 2.42
C THR A 938 15.62 -5.15 3.38
N PHE A 939 16.15 -4.24 4.20
CA PHE A 939 15.35 -3.40 5.10
C PHE A 939 15.55 -1.95 4.69
N HIS A 940 14.45 -1.23 4.56
CA HIS A 940 14.44 0.22 4.42
C HIS A 940 13.59 0.77 5.56
N SER A 941 14.24 1.28 6.59
CA SER A 941 13.61 1.80 7.81
C SER A 941 13.47 3.31 7.72
N ALA A 942 12.33 3.82 8.15
CA ALA A 942 12.07 5.24 8.32
C ALA A 942 11.43 5.49 9.68
N GLN A 943 12.05 6.35 10.46
CA GLN A 943 11.61 6.78 11.79
C GLN A 943 11.38 8.27 11.79
N LEU A 944 10.23 8.68 12.30
CA LEU A 944 9.82 10.08 12.42
C LEU A 944 9.44 10.36 13.88
N ARG A 945 9.96 11.44 14.45
CA ARG A 945 9.60 11.95 15.78
C ARG A 945 9.37 13.44 15.70
N LEU A 946 8.19 13.90 16.14
CA LEU A 946 7.80 15.31 16.03
C LEU A 946 7.31 15.87 17.37
N PRO A 947 8.19 16.30 18.29
CA PRO A 947 7.74 16.93 19.52
C PRO A 947 7.13 18.31 19.22
N LEU A 948 5.81 18.42 19.36
CA LEU A 948 5.06 19.64 19.19
C LEU A 948 4.60 20.17 20.55
N ASN A 949 4.91 21.43 20.83
CA ASN A 949 4.45 22.11 22.03
C ASN A 949 3.81 23.43 21.60
N LEU A 950 2.48 23.40 21.49
CA LEU A 950 1.67 24.46 20.92
C LEU A 950 0.85 25.12 22.02
N VAL A 951 0.86 26.45 22.07
CA VAL A 951 0.04 27.23 22.97
C VAL A 951 -0.76 28.22 22.15
N GLY A 952 -2.05 27.90 21.95
CA GLY A 952 -3.01 28.84 21.37
C GLY A 952 -3.50 29.79 22.45
N LYS A 953 -3.38 31.10 22.23
CA LYS A 953 -3.94 32.14 23.10
C LYS A 953 -4.88 33.01 22.30
N VAL A 954 -5.95 33.44 22.93
CA VAL A 954 -6.80 34.50 22.39
C VAL A 954 -7.02 35.52 23.49
N HIS A 955 -6.66 36.77 23.21
CA HIS A 955 -6.72 37.87 24.17
C HIS A 955 -7.88 38.83 23.83
N ALA A 956 -8.73 39.12 24.81
CA ALA A 956 -9.66 40.24 24.74
C ALA A 956 -8.88 41.56 24.90
N PRO A 957 -9.31 42.66 24.26
CA PRO A 957 -10.64 42.86 23.68
C PRO A 957 -10.76 42.60 22.17
N HIS A 958 -9.67 42.43 21.42
CA HIS A 958 -9.70 42.30 19.95
C HIS A 958 -9.73 40.87 19.41
N TRP A 959 -9.78 39.86 20.28
CA TRP A 959 -9.75 38.42 19.93
C TRP A 959 -8.64 38.08 18.94
N THR A 960 -7.46 38.66 19.13
CA THR A 960 -6.30 38.39 18.28
C THR A 960 -5.81 36.96 18.56
N PRO A 961 -5.94 36.02 17.62
CA PRO A 961 -5.42 34.68 17.81
C PRO A 961 -3.90 34.73 17.77
N GLU A 962 -3.29 34.15 18.79
CA GLU A 962 -1.86 33.95 18.90
C GLU A 962 -1.60 32.45 19.00
N LEU A 963 -0.65 31.95 18.22
CA LEU A 963 -0.15 30.59 18.31
C LEU A 963 1.34 30.67 18.67
N GLU A 964 1.68 30.22 19.88
CA GLU A 964 3.05 30.04 20.32
C GLU A 964 3.48 28.60 20.05
N ILE A 965 4.52 28.44 19.23
CA ILE A 965 5.19 27.17 18.98
C ILE A 965 6.46 27.18 19.83
N HIS A 966 6.50 26.37 20.87
CA HIS A 966 7.70 26.25 21.72
C HIS A 966 8.72 25.35 21.04
N MET A 967 9.92 25.90 20.82
CA MET A 967 11.03 25.21 20.18
C MET A 967 11.65 24.17 21.14
N PRO A 968 12.25 23.10 20.58
CA PRO A 968 12.92 22.09 21.40
C PRO A 968 14.09 22.71 22.18
N LEU A 969 14.21 22.37 23.47
CA LEU A 969 15.27 22.85 24.37
C LEU A 969 16.49 21.94 24.40
N GLU A 970 16.37 20.75 23.81
CA GLU A 970 17.42 19.75 23.70
C GLU A 970 17.52 19.32 22.24
N GLU A 971 18.61 18.63 21.90
CA GLU A 971 18.76 18.01 20.59
C GLU A 971 17.66 16.98 20.36
N VAL A 972 17.01 17.05 19.20
CA VAL A 972 15.96 16.09 18.81
C VAL A 972 16.28 15.54 17.43
N ARG A 973 16.29 14.21 17.34
CA ARG A 973 16.26 13.51 16.06
C ARG A 973 14.86 13.52 15.48
N ILE A 974 14.68 14.19 14.35
CA ILE A 974 13.38 14.34 13.67
C ILE A 974 13.15 13.17 12.72
N LEU A 975 14.13 12.85 11.88
CA LEU A 975 14.02 11.82 10.85
C LEU A 975 15.27 10.94 10.89
N HIS A 976 15.08 9.63 10.86
CA HIS A 976 16.15 8.67 10.66
C HIS A 976 15.71 7.67 9.59
N LEU A 977 16.49 7.63 8.50
CA LEU A 977 16.33 6.70 7.41
C LEU A 977 17.53 5.76 7.41
N GLN A 978 17.30 4.47 7.30
CA GLN A 978 18.37 3.47 7.28
C GLN A 978 18.05 2.40 6.25
N THR A 979 19.07 1.95 5.53
CA THR A 979 18.95 0.83 4.61
C THR A 979 20.03 -0.21 4.86
N ARG A 980 19.64 -1.48 4.81
CA ARG A 980 20.55 -2.60 5.03
C ARG A 980 20.13 -3.84 4.22
N PRO A 981 20.90 -4.25 3.21
CA PRO A 981 20.81 -5.54 2.55
C PRO A 981 21.60 -6.59 3.35
N ALA A 982 21.03 -7.77 3.54
CA ALA A 982 21.69 -8.84 4.27
C ALA A 982 21.33 -10.23 3.72
N THR A 983 22.35 -11.09 3.64
CA THR A 983 22.14 -12.54 3.54
C THR A 983 21.97 -13.11 4.93
N PHE A 984 21.17 -14.18 5.03
CA PHE A 984 20.96 -14.82 6.32
C PHE A 984 20.83 -16.34 6.19
N PHE A 985 21.19 -17.03 7.26
CA PHE A 985 21.00 -18.48 7.41
C PHE A 985 20.50 -18.79 8.82
N ARG A 986 19.61 -19.78 8.95
CA ARG A 986 19.07 -20.22 10.22
C ARG A 986 18.80 -21.72 10.20
N VAL A 987 19.28 -22.41 11.22
CA VAL A 987 18.89 -23.79 11.52
C VAL A 987 17.88 -23.78 12.66
N TRP A 988 16.81 -24.56 12.54
CA TRP A 988 15.76 -24.61 13.55
C TRP A 988 16.21 -25.45 14.77
N PRO A 989 16.14 -24.92 16.00
CA PRO A 989 16.58 -25.62 17.20
C PRO A 989 15.72 -26.84 17.52
N SER A 990 16.27 -27.77 18.32
CA SER A 990 15.60 -29.02 18.76
C SER A 990 14.57 -28.79 19.89
N LYS A 991 14.72 -27.71 20.67
CA LYS A 991 13.79 -27.32 21.74
C LYS A 991 13.24 -25.92 21.46
N SER A 992 11.91 -25.80 21.43
CA SER A 992 11.11 -24.68 20.89
C SER A 992 10.93 -23.48 21.84
N GLY A 993 11.64 -23.43 22.97
CA GLY A 993 11.46 -22.37 23.99
C GLY A 993 12.08 -21.01 23.65
N VAL A 994 12.96 -20.94 22.65
CA VAL A 994 13.66 -19.70 22.26
C VAL A 994 13.58 -19.52 20.74
N PHE A 995 13.09 -18.37 20.30
CA PHE A 995 13.18 -17.98 18.89
C PHE A 995 14.65 -17.72 18.54
N VAL A 996 15.25 -18.61 17.75
CA VAL A 996 16.64 -18.45 17.28
C VAL A 996 16.64 -17.47 16.12
N GLU A 997 17.38 -16.37 16.30
CA GLU A 997 17.61 -15.39 15.24
C GLU A 997 18.52 -15.97 14.16
N ALA A 998 18.31 -15.53 12.92
CA ALA A 998 19.18 -15.95 11.83
C ALA A 998 20.54 -15.28 11.96
N THR A 999 21.61 -15.96 11.56
CA THR A 999 22.92 -15.32 11.40
C THR A 999 22.86 -14.45 10.14
N GLU A 1000 22.99 -13.14 10.31
CA GLU A 1000 22.90 -12.15 9.23
C GLU A 1000 24.30 -11.65 8.88
N LYS A 1001 24.59 -11.49 7.58
CA LYS A 1001 25.76 -10.76 7.10
C LYS A 1001 25.32 -9.68 6.13
N THR A 1002 25.83 -8.47 6.35
CA THR A 1002 25.52 -7.30 5.51
C THR A 1002 26.22 -7.43 4.16
N LEU A 1003 25.46 -7.30 3.08
CA LEU A 1003 25.98 -7.41 1.73
C LEU A 1003 26.83 -6.21 1.34
N ILE A 1004 27.99 -6.46 0.75
CA ILE A 1004 28.91 -5.46 0.18
C ILE A 1004 29.19 -5.87 -1.28
N VAL A 1005 29.09 -4.93 -2.23
CA VAL A 1005 29.21 -5.18 -3.69
C VAL A 1005 30.69 -5.19 -4.15
N GLN A 1006 31.05 -6.03 -5.14
CA GLN A 1006 32.43 -6.19 -5.64
C GLN A 1006 33.08 -4.87 -6.11
N GLY A 1007 34.39 -4.69 -5.87
CA GLY A 1007 35.16 -3.48 -6.22
C GLY A 1007 35.03 -2.32 -5.23
N SER A 1008 34.27 -2.53 -4.15
CA SER A 1008 34.06 -1.58 -3.05
C SER A 1008 35.11 -1.67 -1.94
N THR A 1009 36.39 -1.53 -2.29
CA THR A 1009 37.25 -0.67 -1.45
C THR A 1009 36.83 0.80 -1.62
N THR A 1010 35.52 1.07 -1.62
CA THR A 1010 34.95 2.39 -1.77
C THR A 1010 34.83 2.96 -0.37
N PRO A 1011 35.40 4.15 -0.13
CA PRO A 1011 35.31 4.76 1.18
C PRO A 1011 33.82 4.95 1.52
N LEU A 1012 33.44 4.54 2.72
CA LEU A 1012 32.23 5.03 3.37
C LEU A 1012 32.24 6.55 3.20
N LYS A 1013 31.29 7.09 2.44
CA LYS A 1013 31.18 8.53 2.28
C LYS A 1013 30.34 9.03 3.42
N GLU A 1014 30.95 9.88 4.24
CA GLU A 1014 30.25 10.61 5.28
C GLU A 1014 30.06 12.05 4.82
N ARG A 1015 28.86 12.58 5.04
CA ARG A 1015 28.58 13.99 4.85
C ARG A 1015 27.79 14.48 6.04
N ARG A 1016 28.30 15.56 6.64
CA ARG A 1016 27.61 16.32 7.67
C ARG A 1016 27.30 17.69 7.10
N ILE A 1017 26.01 18.03 7.04
CA ILE A 1017 25.56 19.38 6.69
C ILE A 1017 25.04 19.99 7.97
N ASN A 1018 25.57 21.15 8.30
CA ASN A 1018 25.10 21.96 9.41
C ASN A 1018 24.53 23.24 8.80
N TYR A 1019 23.25 23.49 9.05
CA TYR A 1019 22.56 24.70 8.63
C TYR A 1019 21.92 25.34 9.85
N VAL A 1020 22.38 26.54 10.20
CA VAL A 1020 21.74 27.34 11.24
C VAL A 1020 20.64 28.15 10.58
N ASP A 1021 19.39 27.88 10.98
CA ASP A 1021 18.25 28.66 10.53
C ASP A 1021 18.42 30.11 11.03
N PRO A 1022 18.48 31.10 10.13
CA PRO A 1022 18.80 32.47 10.50
C PRO A 1022 17.69 33.16 11.29
N PHE A 1023 16.45 32.64 11.24
CA PHE A 1023 15.29 33.26 11.87
C PHE A 1023 15.04 32.71 13.29
N LEU A 1024 15.15 31.39 13.46
CA LEU A 1024 14.95 30.69 14.73
C LEU A 1024 16.25 30.45 15.48
N GLY A 1025 17.41 30.60 14.83
CA GLY A 1025 18.73 30.29 15.39
C GLY A 1025 18.93 28.80 15.68
N LEU A 1026 18.08 27.93 15.14
CA LEU A 1026 18.15 26.48 15.34
C LEU A 1026 19.19 25.86 14.42
N ASN A 1027 20.02 24.99 14.95
CA ASN A 1027 20.98 24.24 14.15
C ASN A 1027 20.32 22.96 13.61
N ILE A 1028 20.22 22.86 12.28
CA ILE A 1028 19.73 21.69 11.57
C ILE A 1028 20.96 20.90 11.11
N ASN A 1029 21.22 19.77 11.78
CA ASN A 1029 22.30 18.85 11.44
C ASN A 1029 21.73 17.70 10.59
N VAL A 1030 22.34 17.48 9.44
CA VAL A 1030 22.09 16.32 8.59
C VAL A 1030 23.35 15.48 8.59
N ASP A 1031 23.32 14.36 9.31
CA ASP A 1031 24.38 13.37 9.33
C ASP A 1031 24.01 12.24 8.36
N SER A 1032 24.90 11.90 7.44
CA SER A 1032 24.65 10.84 6.47
C SER A 1032 25.92 10.05 6.20
N HIS A 1033 25.76 8.73 6.11
CA HIS A 1033 26.80 7.82 5.66
C HIS A 1033 26.23 6.85 4.63
N TRP A 1034 26.97 6.64 3.54
CA TRP A 1034 26.56 5.70 2.50
C TRP A 1034 27.74 5.08 1.78
N HIS A 1035 27.50 3.91 1.19
CA HIS A 1035 28.45 3.22 0.35
C HIS A 1035 28.31 3.69 -1.11
N ALA A 1036 29.32 4.37 -1.65
CA ALA A 1036 29.35 4.78 -3.06
C ALA A 1036 29.98 3.67 -3.92
N SER A 1037 29.40 3.26 -5.05
CA SER A 1037 30.00 2.24 -5.94
C SER A 1037 30.94 2.86 -7.01
N PRO A 1038 32.03 2.19 -7.43
CA PRO A 1038 33.00 2.72 -8.39
C PRO A 1038 32.58 2.54 -9.86
N LEU A 1039 31.55 1.73 -10.14
CA LEU A 1039 30.92 1.61 -11.48
C LEU A 1039 30.10 2.86 -11.88
N MET A 1040 30.14 3.92 -11.07
CA MET A 1040 29.21 5.05 -11.08
C MET A 1040 29.91 6.36 -11.50
N SER A 1041 29.72 6.79 -12.75
CA SER A 1041 30.27 8.06 -13.26
C SER A 1041 29.28 9.24 -13.26
N SER A 1042 28.12 9.15 -12.59
CA SER A 1042 27.21 10.31 -12.47
C SER A 1042 26.35 10.33 -11.21
N GLU A 1043 25.97 11.54 -10.76
CA GLU A 1043 25.06 11.82 -9.63
C GLU A 1043 23.63 11.25 -9.79
N LYS A 1044 23.32 10.64 -10.93
CA LYS A 1044 21.97 10.22 -11.31
C LYS A 1044 21.55 8.83 -10.81
N MET A 1045 22.22 8.24 -9.82
CA MET A 1045 22.12 6.81 -9.50
C MET A 1045 21.68 6.52 -8.05
N LEU A 1046 20.65 7.23 -7.61
CA LEU A 1046 20.02 7.14 -6.28
C LEU A 1046 19.32 5.78 -5.99
N GLY A 1047 19.44 4.75 -6.83
CA GLY A 1047 18.92 3.40 -6.56
C GLY A 1047 19.98 2.48 -5.93
N ASP A 1048 21.17 2.47 -6.52
CA ASP A 1048 22.20 1.46 -6.24
C ASP A 1048 22.92 1.69 -4.89
N TRP A 1049 23.06 2.94 -4.46
CA TRP A 1049 23.64 3.32 -3.15
C TRP A 1049 22.86 2.76 -1.95
N LEU A 1050 21.52 2.69 -2.00
CA LEU A 1050 20.69 2.22 -0.87
C LEU A 1050 20.74 0.70 -0.67
N LEU A 1051 21.33 -0.03 -1.61
CA LEU A 1051 21.24 -1.49 -1.73
C LEU A 1051 22.60 -2.17 -1.55
N SER A 1052 23.64 -1.43 -1.14
CA SER A 1052 24.93 -1.98 -0.71
C SER A 1052 25.30 -1.45 0.67
N GLY A 1053 25.82 -2.33 1.53
CA GLY A 1053 26.28 -1.99 2.87
C GLY A 1053 25.19 -1.41 3.77
N GLU A 1054 25.60 -0.82 4.87
CA GLU A 1054 24.68 -0.12 5.76
C GLU A 1054 24.71 1.37 5.45
N ASN A 1055 23.55 1.95 5.18
CA ASN A 1055 23.43 3.37 4.87
C ASN A 1055 22.47 4.00 5.88
N ALA A 1056 22.81 5.19 6.38
CA ALA A 1056 21.90 5.95 7.21
C ALA A 1056 21.92 7.44 6.85
N PHE A 1057 20.76 8.05 7.05
CA PHE A 1057 20.52 9.48 6.95
C PHE A 1057 19.76 9.91 8.20
N GLU A 1058 20.29 10.91 8.89
CA GLU A 1058 19.78 11.36 10.17
C GLU A 1058 19.64 12.88 10.14
N LEU A 1059 18.42 13.37 10.41
CA LEU A 1059 18.11 14.78 10.55
C LEU A 1059 17.88 15.09 12.03
N LYS A 1060 18.72 15.96 12.58
CA LYS A 1060 18.61 16.45 13.96
C LYS A 1060 18.40 17.95 13.97
N VAL A 1061 17.60 18.40 14.93
CA VAL A 1061 17.42 19.80 15.24
C VAL A 1061 17.98 20.02 16.63
N GLN A 1062 18.96 20.92 16.75
CA GLN A 1062 19.65 21.24 17.98
C GLN A 1062 19.53 22.74 18.27
N PRO A 1063 19.15 23.14 19.48
CA PRO A 1063 19.19 24.53 19.88
C PRO A 1063 20.65 25.01 20.05
N THR A 1064 20.91 26.24 19.63
CA THR A 1064 22.16 26.98 19.84
C THR A 1064 21.99 27.99 20.97
N ALA A 1065 23.06 28.69 21.34
CA ALA A 1065 22.97 29.81 22.28
C ALA A 1065 22.02 30.92 21.80
N ASP A 1066 21.86 31.06 20.49
CA ASP A 1066 21.04 32.08 19.85
C ASP A 1066 19.61 31.61 19.53
N SER A 1067 19.29 30.34 19.77
CA SER A 1067 17.98 29.79 19.43
C SER A 1067 16.84 30.47 20.16
N SER A 1068 15.84 30.87 19.39
CA SER A 1068 14.56 31.33 19.94
C SER A 1068 13.81 30.16 20.57
N LYS A 1069 13.31 30.36 21.80
CA LYS A 1069 12.56 29.32 22.53
C LYS A 1069 11.09 29.28 22.13
N ILE A 1070 10.57 30.37 21.58
CA ILE A 1070 9.16 30.51 21.21
C ILE A 1070 9.07 31.18 19.84
N LEU A 1071 8.40 30.53 18.89
CA LEU A 1071 7.90 31.18 17.68
C LEU A 1071 6.45 31.58 17.91
N LYS A 1072 6.20 32.87 18.02
CA LYS A 1072 4.86 33.42 18.20
C LYS A 1072 4.30 33.88 16.85
N LEU A 1073 3.23 33.24 16.41
CA LEU A 1073 2.44 33.65 15.26
C LEU A 1073 1.22 34.43 15.74
N SER A 1074 0.99 35.62 15.21
CA SER A 1074 -0.21 36.42 15.51
C SER A 1074 -0.83 36.97 14.24
N LEU A 1075 -2.16 37.00 14.21
CA LEU A 1075 -2.93 37.55 13.10
C LEU A 1075 -3.75 38.75 13.59
N LYS A 1076 -3.52 39.92 12.99
CA LYS A 1076 -4.33 41.12 13.20
C LYS A 1076 -5.00 41.49 11.89
N ALA A 1077 -6.33 41.41 11.86
CA ALA A 1077 -7.13 41.84 10.72
C ALA A 1077 -7.84 43.16 11.04
N THR A 1078 -7.74 44.15 10.17
CA THR A 1078 -8.49 45.40 10.24
C THR A 1078 -9.17 45.66 8.89
N SER A 1079 -10.35 46.27 8.91
CA SER A 1079 -11.05 46.66 7.68
C SER A 1079 -11.70 48.03 7.84
N LYS A 1080 -11.51 48.90 6.84
CA LYS A 1080 -12.01 50.28 6.82
C LYS A 1080 -12.75 50.59 5.50
N LYS A 1081 -13.71 51.51 5.53
CA LYS A 1081 -14.40 52.06 4.35
C LYS A 1081 -13.65 53.27 3.78
N SER A 1082 -13.75 53.47 2.46
CA SER A 1082 -12.93 54.34 1.60
C SER A 1082 -12.66 55.81 2.00
N LYS A 1083 -13.27 56.36 3.06
CA LYS A 1083 -13.03 57.76 3.46
C LYS A 1083 -11.78 57.97 4.33
N GLU A 1084 -11.13 56.89 4.76
CA GLU A 1084 -9.92 56.91 5.61
C GLU A 1084 -8.82 55.98 5.07
N ILE A 1085 -8.51 56.10 3.77
CA ILE A 1085 -7.37 55.38 3.19
C ILE A 1085 -6.10 56.19 3.50
N PRO A 1086 -5.05 55.62 4.12
CA PRO A 1086 -3.73 56.27 4.20
C PRO A 1086 -3.20 56.53 2.79
N ASP A 1087 -2.49 57.62 2.53
CA ASP A 1087 -1.94 58.04 1.22
C ASP A 1087 -1.09 56.95 0.53
N ILE A 1088 -1.75 55.95 -0.04
CA ILE A 1088 -1.15 54.95 -0.91
C ILE A 1088 -1.36 55.49 -2.31
N LYS A 1089 -0.29 56.04 -2.90
CA LYS A 1089 -0.29 56.53 -4.27
C LYS A 1089 -0.68 55.39 -5.22
N ILE A 1090 -1.91 55.41 -5.71
CA ILE A 1090 -2.44 54.47 -6.72
C ILE A 1090 -1.51 54.39 -7.94
N SER A 1091 -0.76 55.46 -8.24
CA SER A 1091 0.26 55.51 -9.29
C SER A 1091 1.42 54.51 -9.11
N GLU A 1092 1.81 54.19 -7.87
CA GLU A 1092 2.86 53.20 -7.58
C GLU A 1092 2.37 51.76 -7.73
N PHE A 1093 1.08 51.52 -7.50
CA PHE A 1093 0.46 50.23 -7.80
C PHE A 1093 0.44 50.00 -9.31
N THR A 1094 0.05 51.00 -10.10
CA THR A 1094 0.03 50.89 -11.57
C THR A 1094 1.43 50.78 -12.21
N SER A 1095 2.48 51.35 -11.59
CA SER A 1095 3.84 51.31 -12.16
C SER A 1095 4.53 49.95 -11.97
N PHE A 1096 4.37 49.29 -10.82
CA PHE A 1096 4.94 47.96 -10.56
C PHE A 1096 4.34 46.89 -11.48
N TYR A 1097 3.02 46.95 -11.70
CA TYR A 1097 2.36 46.05 -12.66
C TYR A 1097 2.73 46.35 -14.10
N GLY A 1098 2.97 47.61 -14.48
CA GLY A 1098 3.42 47.97 -15.84
C GLY A 1098 4.73 47.30 -16.25
N GLN A 1099 5.63 47.00 -15.31
CA GLN A 1099 6.87 46.25 -15.58
C GLN A 1099 6.65 44.73 -15.66
N GLN A 1100 5.98 44.09 -14.69
CA GLN A 1100 5.76 42.63 -14.71
C GLN A 1100 4.76 42.15 -15.78
N THR A 1101 3.72 42.95 -16.08
CA THR A 1101 2.84 42.62 -17.22
C THR A 1101 3.58 42.67 -18.55
N THR A 1102 4.64 43.46 -18.69
CA THR A 1102 5.44 43.48 -19.93
C THR A 1102 6.22 42.19 -20.15
N GLU A 1103 6.67 41.52 -19.09
CA GLU A 1103 7.31 40.20 -19.14
C GLU A 1103 6.31 39.05 -19.35
N MET A 1104 5.17 39.06 -18.65
CA MET A 1104 4.10 38.05 -18.85
C MET A 1104 3.40 38.16 -20.21
N LEU A 1105 3.28 39.38 -20.76
CA LEU A 1105 2.64 39.65 -22.06
C LEU A 1105 3.64 39.61 -23.24
N SER A 1106 4.86 39.08 -23.03
CA SER A 1106 5.86 38.90 -24.09
C SER A 1106 5.42 37.87 -25.15
N HIS A 1107 4.47 37.00 -24.81
CA HIS A 1107 3.90 35.96 -25.68
C HIS A 1107 2.50 36.28 -26.25
N THR A 1108 1.98 37.50 -26.07
CA THR A 1108 0.62 37.92 -26.49
C THR A 1108 0.63 39.04 -27.53
N HIS A 1109 -0.36 39.06 -28.43
CA HIS A 1109 -0.44 40.00 -29.57
C HIS A 1109 -0.72 41.46 -29.12
N LYS A 1110 -0.38 42.43 -30.00
CA LYS A 1110 -0.44 43.88 -29.70
C LYS A 1110 -1.83 44.40 -29.29
N ASP A 1111 -2.91 43.78 -29.77
CA ASP A 1111 -4.29 44.21 -29.50
C ASP A 1111 -4.84 43.71 -28.14
N GLU A 1112 -4.28 42.63 -27.56
CA GLU A 1112 -4.60 42.18 -26.19
C GLU A 1112 -4.03 43.15 -25.14
N LYS A 1113 -2.89 43.79 -25.43
CA LYS A 1113 -2.22 44.74 -24.50
C LYS A 1113 -3.00 46.02 -24.28
N SER A 1114 -3.80 46.47 -25.26
CA SER A 1114 -4.60 47.69 -25.17
C SER A 1114 -5.91 47.46 -24.40
N LEU A 1115 -6.60 46.34 -24.67
CA LEU A 1115 -7.87 46.00 -24.03
C LEU A 1115 -7.72 45.77 -22.51
N ILE A 1116 -6.66 45.07 -22.09
CA ILE A 1116 -6.34 44.82 -20.68
C ILE A 1116 -6.03 46.14 -19.95
N ARG A 1117 -5.29 47.05 -20.60
CA ARG A 1117 -4.99 48.38 -20.04
C ARG A 1117 -6.25 49.25 -19.87
N GLU A 1118 -7.21 49.11 -20.77
CA GLU A 1118 -8.47 49.86 -20.73
C GLU A 1118 -9.42 49.32 -19.64
N GLN A 1119 -9.52 48.00 -19.48
CA GLN A 1119 -10.25 47.38 -18.37
C GLN A 1119 -9.62 47.69 -17.00
N MET A 1120 -8.29 47.72 -16.91
CA MET A 1120 -7.57 48.13 -15.68
C MET A 1120 -7.83 49.60 -15.30
N LYS A 1121 -7.98 50.49 -16.28
CA LYS A 1121 -8.39 51.89 -16.04
C LYS A 1121 -9.83 52.02 -15.56
N LEU A 1122 -10.73 51.18 -16.06
CA LEU A 1122 -12.15 51.16 -15.65
C LEU A 1122 -12.38 50.51 -14.28
N ALA A 1123 -11.55 49.51 -13.93
CA ALA A 1123 -11.65 48.76 -12.67
C ALA A 1123 -11.04 49.50 -11.46
N SER A 1124 -9.96 50.25 -11.67
CA SER A 1124 -9.30 51.04 -10.61
C SER A 1124 -10.17 52.18 -10.05
N GLY A 1125 -11.21 52.61 -10.77
CA GLY A 1125 -12.18 53.61 -10.32
C GLY A 1125 -13.30 53.13 -9.37
N LYS A 1126 -13.37 51.84 -9.01
CA LYS A 1126 -14.48 51.23 -8.23
C LYS A 1126 -14.08 50.57 -6.90
N LEU A 1127 -12.83 50.70 -6.46
CA LEU A 1127 -12.31 50.07 -5.24
C LEU A 1127 -12.65 50.94 -3.99
N GLU A 1128 -13.41 50.40 -3.04
CA GLU A 1128 -14.00 51.15 -1.90
C GLU A 1128 -13.67 50.54 -0.52
N ASN A 1129 -13.30 49.27 -0.45
CA ASN A 1129 -13.12 48.53 0.80
C ASN A 1129 -11.63 48.24 1.03
N PHE A 1130 -11.09 48.72 2.15
CA PHE A 1130 -9.73 48.43 2.55
C PHE A 1130 -9.74 47.31 3.60
N HIS A 1131 -8.97 46.26 3.36
CA HIS A 1131 -8.71 45.16 4.28
C HIS A 1131 -7.20 45.10 4.51
N HIS A 1132 -6.81 44.93 5.75
CA HIS A 1132 -5.41 44.92 6.13
C HIS A 1132 -5.19 43.80 7.13
N PHE A 1133 -4.42 42.81 6.72
CA PHE A 1133 -4.06 41.66 7.52
C PHE A 1133 -2.57 41.76 7.82
N VAL A 1134 -2.24 41.79 9.08
CA VAL A 1134 -0.87 41.68 9.55
C VAL A 1134 -0.72 40.31 10.17
N LEU A 1135 0.00 39.42 9.49
CA LEU A 1135 0.53 38.21 10.09
C LEU A 1135 1.92 38.56 10.63
N LYS A 1136 2.13 38.41 11.93
CA LYS A 1136 3.43 38.64 12.56
C LYS A 1136 3.94 37.30 13.10
N ALA A 1137 5.12 36.91 12.67
CA ALA A 1137 5.90 35.82 13.24
C ALA A 1137 7.05 36.43 14.05
N GLU A 1138 7.13 36.12 15.34
CA GLU A 1138 8.16 36.62 16.24
C GLU A 1138 8.93 35.43 16.80
N ALA A 1139 10.23 35.37 16.53
CA ALA A 1139 11.15 34.48 17.18
C ALA A 1139 11.58 35.13 18.50
N LEU A 1140 11.09 34.61 19.62
CA LEU A 1140 11.19 35.19 20.95
C LEU A 1140 12.10 34.35 21.86
N GLN A 1141 12.67 35.02 22.87
CA GLN A 1141 13.51 34.41 23.92
C GLN A 1141 14.82 33.77 23.43
N GLY A 1142 15.32 34.18 22.26
CA GLY A 1142 16.71 34.00 21.82
C GLY A 1142 17.57 35.22 22.18
N THR A 1143 18.87 35.18 21.86
CA THR A 1143 19.79 36.33 22.05
C THR A 1143 19.41 37.52 21.17
N ASN A 1144 18.95 37.26 19.94
CA ASN A 1144 18.42 38.25 19.01
C ASN A 1144 16.96 37.90 18.65
N PRO A 1145 15.96 38.70 19.04
CA PRO A 1145 14.58 38.46 18.65
C PRO A 1145 14.38 38.85 17.19
N HIS A 1146 14.01 37.89 16.35
CA HIS A 1146 13.69 38.12 14.94
C HIS A 1146 12.18 38.31 14.75
N VAL A 1147 11.79 39.23 13.87
CA VAL A 1147 10.40 39.52 13.56
C VAL A 1147 10.21 39.52 12.05
N ALA A 1148 9.40 38.57 11.59
CA ALA A 1148 8.87 38.56 10.24
C ALA A 1148 7.44 39.08 10.28
N LYS A 1149 7.16 40.14 9.52
CA LYS A 1149 5.84 40.73 9.37
C LYS A 1149 5.40 40.56 7.92
N ILE A 1150 4.32 39.83 7.71
CA ILE A 1150 3.60 39.80 6.43
C ILE A 1150 2.43 40.78 6.57
N ASP A 1151 2.54 41.89 5.87
CA ASP A 1151 1.51 42.92 5.81
C ASP A 1151 0.77 42.78 4.48
N LEU A 1152 -0.41 42.18 4.53
CA LEU A 1152 -1.30 41.96 3.39
C LEU A 1152 -2.38 43.04 3.40
N THR A 1153 -2.26 43.97 2.47
CA THR A 1153 -3.23 45.03 2.24
C THR A 1153 -4.05 44.71 1.00
N MET A 1154 -5.36 44.59 1.16
CA MET A 1154 -6.33 44.28 0.12
C MET A 1154 -7.26 45.47 -0.10
N LEU A 1155 -7.29 45.98 -1.34
CA LEU A 1155 -8.25 46.98 -1.81
C LEU A 1155 -9.29 46.27 -2.65
N CYS A 1156 -10.50 46.17 -2.11
CA CYS A 1156 -11.61 45.51 -2.76
C CYS A 1156 -12.65 46.51 -3.25
N ASP A 1157 -13.36 46.18 -4.32
CA ASP A 1157 -14.59 46.88 -4.71
C ASP A 1157 -15.70 46.67 -3.67
N LYS A 1158 -16.82 47.39 -3.85
CA LYS A 1158 -17.95 47.35 -2.92
C LYS A 1158 -18.50 45.94 -2.69
N ARG A 1159 -18.38 45.05 -3.68
CA ARG A 1159 -18.93 43.69 -3.66
C ARG A 1159 -17.89 42.61 -3.33
N MET A 1160 -16.64 42.98 -3.04
CA MET A 1160 -15.50 42.06 -2.84
C MET A 1160 -15.24 41.16 -4.06
N VAL A 1161 -15.73 41.59 -5.21
CA VAL A 1161 -15.66 40.98 -6.54
C VAL A 1161 -14.34 41.29 -7.21
N LEU A 1162 -13.70 42.41 -6.89
CA LEU A 1162 -12.36 42.70 -7.37
C LEU A 1162 -11.53 43.18 -6.20
N CYS A 1163 -10.57 42.38 -5.77
CA CYS A 1163 -9.65 42.68 -4.69
C CYS A 1163 -8.22 42.73 -5.23
N ILE A 1164 -7.56 43.86 -5.08
CA ILE A 1164 -6.13 44.01 -5.32
C ILE A 1164 -5.43 43.84 -4.00
N ALA A 1165 -4.70 42.73 -3.85
CA ALA A 1165 -3.88 42.45 -2.68
C ALA A 1165 -2.44 42.86 -2.95
N ARG A 1166 -1.84 43.61 -2.04
CA ARG A 1166 -0.39 43.81 -1.94
C ARG A 1166 0.06 43.19 -0.64
N ASN A 1167 1.04 42.31 -0.71
CA ASN A 1167 1.73 41.86 0.48
C ASN A 1167 3.16 42.40 0.50
N THR A 1168 3.55 42.93 1.64
CA THR A 1168 4.95 43.19 1.96
C THR A 1168 5.38 42.23 3.04
N ILE A 1169 6.34 41.38 2.72
CA ILE A 1169 7.04 40.53 3.67
C ILE A 1169 8.25 41.34 4.12
N ASP A 1170 8.30 41.67 5.40
CA ASP A 1170 9.41 42.36 6.05
C ASP A 1170 10.02 41.42 7.08
N ILE A 1171 11.31 41.10 6.94
CA ILE A 1171 12.07 40.29 7.89
C ILE A 1171 13.13 41.20 8.49
N ASP A 1172 13.00 41.46 9.80
CA ASP A 1172 13.92 42.27 10.62
C ASP A 1172 14.21 43.67 10.09
N SER A 1173 13.34 44.23 9.24
CA SER A 1173 13.56 45.53 8.58
C SER A 1173 14.78 45.57 7.65
N GLU A 1174 15.41 44.43 7.35
CA GLU A 1174 16.57 44.30 6.45
C GLU A 1174 16.18 43.74 5.07
N TRP A 1175 15.24 42.79 5.02
CA TRP A 1175 14.77 42.17 3.79
C TRP A 1175 13.29 42.46 3.57
N THR A 1176 12.99 43.22 2.50
CA THR A 1176 11.61 43.48 2.09
C THR A 1176 11.31 42.83 0.74
N ALA A 1177 10.42 41.83 0.72
CA ALA A 1177 9.86 41.26 -0.50
C ALA A 1177 8.45 41.80 -0.70
N LYS A 1178 8.17 42.35 -1.89
CA LYS A 1178 6.85 42.89 -2.23
C LYS A 1178 6.25 42.04 -3.34
N THR A 1179 5.09 41.44 -3.10
CA THR A 1179 4.31 40.80 -4.15
C THR A 1179 2.92 41.42 -4.20
N ALA A 1180 2.27 41.30 -5.34
CA ALA A 1180 0.94 41.84 -5.54
C ALA A 1180 0.12 40.80 -6.30
N VAL A 1181 -1.06 40.49 -5.77
CA VAL A 1181 -1.95 39.44 -6.26
C VAL A 1181 -3.32 40.06 -6.49
N GLU A 1182 -3.87 39.87 -7.69
CA GLU A 1182 -5.23 40.28 -8.01
C GLU A 1182 -6.18 39.10 -7.80
N LEU A 1183 -7.14 39.29 -6.90
CA LEU A 1183 -8.17 38.32 -6.53
C LEU A 1183 -9.52 38.89 -6.96
N SER A 1184 -10.04 38.43 -8.09
CA SER A 1184 -11.38 38.80 -8.53
C SER A 1184 -12.38 37.71 -8.15
N MET A 1185 -13.30 37.98 -7.22
CA MET A 1185 -14.46 37.12 -6.97
C MET A 1185 -15.58 37.44 -7.97
N PRO A 1186 -16.43 36.50 -8.35
CA PRO A 1186 -17.32 36.74 -9.48
C PRO A 1186 -18.46 37.71 -9.20
N GLU A 1187 -18.64 38.69 -10.09
CA GLU A 1187 -19.92 39.40 -10.29
C GLU A 1187 -20.77 38.53 -11.21
N ASN A 1188 -21.91 38.03 -10.74
CA ASN A 1188 -22.90 37.50 -11.67
C ASN A 1188 -23.46 38.69 -12.47
N PHE A 1189 -23.25 38.70 -13.79
CA PHE A 1189 -24.20 39.35 -14.68
C PHE A 1189 -25.56 38.68 -14.45
N ASN A 1190 -26.56 39.51 -14.13
CA ASN A 1190 -27.97 39.09 -14.14
C ASN A 1190 -28.39 38.66 -15.54
#